data_AF-A0A059AHT9-F1
#
_entry.id   AF-A0A059AHT9-F1
#
_cell.length_a   1.000
_cell.length_b   1.000
_cell.length_c   1.000
_cell.angle_alpha   90.00
_cell.angle_beta   90.00
_cell.angle_gamma   90.00
#
_symmetry.space_group_name_H-M   'P 1'
#
loop_
_entity.id
_entity.type
_entity.pdbx_description
1 polymer ?
#
loop_
_entity_poly.entity_id
_entity_poly.type
_entity_poly.pdbx_seq_one_letter_code
_entity_poly.pdbx_strand_id
1 'polypeptide(L)'
;MGLRAVDVVMWNVVVVVLVSWVFCTSVTASVSYDAKAITINGQRRILISGSIHYPRSTPEMWPDLIRKAKEGGLDVIQTYVFWNGHEPSPGKYNFEGNYDIVKFVKLAQQAGLYVHLRVGPYVCAEWNFGGFPVWLKYVRGISFRTDNGPFKYYMQKFTTKIVNMMKAEWLFESQGGPIILSQIENEYGPMEYEIGASGRAYTKWAAEMAVGLGTGVPWVMCKQDDAPDPIINTCNGFYCDYFSPNKAYKPKMWTEAWTGWYTEFGGPVPNRPVEDLAFSVARFIKKGGAFINYYMYHGGTNFGRTAGGPFIATSYDYDAPLDEYGLLRQPKWGHLKDLHRAIKLCEPALVSGNPTVTKLGNYEEAHVFRSKSGACAAFLSNYHSNAFAKVSWGNMHYNLPPWSISILPDCKNTVYNTARVGAQSARMKMTPVPIHGGFSWQAYNEEPAGYEDNSFTMAGLLEQINTTRDVSDYLWYITDVYINSKEGFLRSGKYPTLTVQSAGHALHVFVNGQASGTAYGSLEFPKLTFNQGVKLRAGSNRIALLSIAVGLPNVGPHFERWNAGVLGPVTLYGLDEGKRDLSRQKWSYKVGLKGEALNLHSLTGSSSVEWAEGSLVARKQPLTWFKTTFSAPAGNTPLALDMNTLGGTGLLIKHLVLVAVVIMPGPTVRRNV
;
A
#
# COMPACT_ATOMS: atom_id res chain seq x y z
N MET A 1 -8.57 -45.05 64.60
CA MET A 1 -9.52 -44.47 63.62
C MET A 1 -8.81 -43.46 62.73
N GLY A 2 -7.73 -43.85 62.02
CA GLY A 2 -6.84 -42.84 61.41
C GLY A 2 -5.86 -43.36 60.36
N LEU A 3 -6.28 -44.27 59.48
CA LEU A 3 -5.43 -44.82 58.41
C LEU A 3 -6.15 -45.05 57.08
N ARG A 4 -7.35 -44.50 56.86
CA ARG A 4 -8.10 -44.68 55.60
C ARG A 4 -8.32 -43.41 54.77
N ALA A 5 -7.95 -42.23 55.29
CA ALA A 5 -8.17 -40.96 54.58
C ALA A 5 -6.97 -40.54 53.70
N VAL A 6 -5.75 -40.97 54.02
CA VAL A 6 -4.54 -40.54 53.30
C VAL A 6 -4.37 -41.30 51.98
N ASP A 7 -4.71 -42.60 51.94
CA ASP A 7 -4.57 -43.42 50.72
C ASP A 7 -5.56 -43.02 49.61
N VAL A 8 -6.76 -42.55 49.98
CA VAL A 8 -7.77 -42.12 49.00
C VAL A 8 -7.41 -40.78 48.37
N VAL A 9 -6.78 -39.87 49.12
CA VAL A 9 -6.33 -38.57 48.58
C VAL A 9 -5.14 -38.77 47.64
N MET A 10 -4.21 -39.66 47.98
CA MET A 10 -3.04 -39.93 47.14
C MET A 10 -3.43 -40.64 45.83
N TRP A 11 -4.41 -41.55 45.86
CA TRP A 11 -4.92 -42.20 44.65
C TRP A 11 -5.67 -41.23 43.72
N ASN A 12 -6.46 -40.30 44.26
CA ASN A 12 -7.16 -39.29 43.46
C ASN A 12 -6.20 -38.25 42.86
N VAL A 13 -5.13 -37.86 43.55
CA VAL A 13 -4.11 -36.96 42.99
C VAL A 13 -3.31 -37.66 41.88
N VAL A 14 -2.97 -38.94 42.05
CA VAL A 14 -2.27 -39.72 41.01
C VAL A 14 -3.16 -39.96 39.78
N VAL A 15 -4.46 -40.21 39.97
CA VAL A 15 -5.42 -40.32 38.85
C VAL A 15 -5.65 -38.97 38.17
N VAL A 16 -5.72 -37.85 38.89
CA VAL A 16 -5.83 -36.52 38.27
C VAL A 16 -4.55 -36.14 37.51
N VAL A 17 -3.36 -36.46 38.03
CA VAL A 17 -2.08 -36.23 37.34
C VAL A 17 -1.92 -37.16 36.12
N LEU A 18 -2.35 -38.42 36.20
CA LEU A 18 -2.34 -39.36 35.08
C LEU A 18 -3.38 -39.01 34.01
N VAL A 19 -4.57 -38.55 34.39
CA VAL A 19 -5.59 -38.04 33.44
C VAL A 19 -5.11 -36.73 32.80
N SER A 20 -4.37 -35.88 33.54
CA SER A 20 -3.73 -34.68 32.99
C SER A 20 -2.62 -35.01 31.98
N TRP A 21 -1.91 -36.13 32.16
CA TRP A 21 -0.91 -36.63 31.20
C TRP A 21 -1.53 -37.32 29.98
N VAL A 22 -2.69 -37.98 30.13
CA VAL A 22 -3.40 -38.62 29.00
C VAL A 22 -4.06 -37.59 28.07
N PHE A 23 -4.30 -36.36 28.54
CA PHE A 23 -4.75 -35.24 27.69
C PHE A 23 -3.62 -34.33 27.17
N CYS A 24 -2.35 -34.70 27.35
CA CYS A 24 -1.27 -34.16 26.52
C CYS A 24 -1.31 -34.84 25.14
N THR A 25 -2.39 -34.61 24.38
CA THR A 25 -2.28 -34.71 22.92
C THR A 25 -1.17 -33.74 22.52
N SER A 26 -0.08 -34.26 21.97
CA SER A 26 0.97 -33.45 21.37
C SER A 26 0.31 -32.47 20.39
N VAL A 27 0.15 -31.21 20.80
CA VAL A 27 -0.31 -30.16 19.89
C VAL A 27 0.84 -29.92 18.94
N THR A 28 0.82 -30.60 17.80
CA THR A 28 1.80 -30.40 16.74
C THR A 28 1.51 -29.07 16.06
N ALA A 29 2.10 -27.99 16.56
CA ALA A 29 2.11 -26.67 15.92
C ALA A 29 2.78 -26.82 14.55
N SER A 30 1.96 -26.91 13.50
CA SER A 30 2.41 -27.24 12.15
C SER A 30 1.50 -26.65 11.08
N VAL A 31 2.14 -26.09 10.04
CA VAL A 31 1.47 -25.68 8.80
C VAL A 31 2.02 -26.48 7.63
N SER A 32 1.12 -27.12 6.89
CA SER A 32 1.43 -27.84 5.65
C SER A 32 0.35 -27.55 4.61
N TYR A 33 0.40 -28.21 3.46
CA TYR A 33 -0.59 -28.08 2.41
C TYR A 33 -0.72 -29.36 1.59
N ASP A 34 -1.85 -29.47 0.90
CA ASP A 34 -2.07 -30.45 -0.15
C ASP A 34 -2.89 -29.85 -1.29
N ALA A 35 -3.33 -30.70 -2.23
CA ALA A 35 -4.12 -30.30 -3.39
C ALA A 35 -5.42 -29.53 -3.02
N LYS A 36 -5.88 -29.63 -1.77
CA LYS A 36 -7.11 -29.01 -1.31
C LYS A 36 -6.91 -27.72 -0.59
N ALA A 37 -6.06 -27.69 0.42
CA ALA A 37 -5.99 -26.54 1.30
C ALA A 37 -4.66 -26.46 2.04
N ILE A 38 -4.45 -25.31 2.68
CA ILE A 38 -3.53 -25.22 3.81
C ILE A 38 -4.10 -26.06 4.95
N THR A 39 -3.23 -26.83 5.60
CA THR A 39 -3.51 -27.62 6.78
C THR A 39 -2.80 -26.98 7.96
N ILE A 40 -3.55 -26.59 8.99
CA ILE A 40 -3.02 -26.01 10.22
C ILE A 40 -3.36 -26.99 11.35
N ASN A 41 -2.35 -27.47 12.07
CA ASN A 41 -2.51 -28.42 13.18
C ASN A 41 -3.33 -29.67 12.79
N GLY A 42 -3.01 -30.22 11.60
CA GLY A 42 -3.67 -31.40 11.04
C GLY A 42 -5.06 -31.15 10.44
N GLN A 43 -5.57 -29.92 10.45
CA GLN A 43 -6.89 -29.58 9.91
C GLN A 43 -6.78 -28.74 8.65
N ARG A 44 -7.34 -29.23 7.54
CA ARG A 44 -7.55 -28.42 6.33
C ARG A 44 -8.50 -27.27 6.63
N ARG A 45 -8.20 -26.07 6.11
CA ARG A 45 -9.00 -24.86 6.34
C ARG A 45 -9.30 -24.12 5.05
N ILE A 46 -10.50 -23.55 4.96
CA ILE A 46 -10.82 -22.52 3.96
C ILE A 46 -10.56 -21.16 4.62
N LEU A 47 -9.43 -20.56 4.29
CA LEU A 47 -8.91 -19.37 4.95
C LEU A 47 -9.41 -18.10 4.27
N ILE A 48 -10.04 -17.23 5.06
CA ILE A 48 -10.52 -15.91 4.64
C ILE A 48 -9.57 -14.87 5.22
N SER A 49 -8.89 -14.12 4.36
CA SER A 49 -7.82 -13.19 4.71
C SER A 49 -8.16 -11.76 4.29
N GLY A 50 -7.53 -10.78 4.92
CA GLY A 50 -7.63 -9.38 4.53
C GLY A 50 -6.34 -8.61 4.74
N SER A 51 -5.95 -7.81 3.76
CA SER A 51 -4.77 -6.96 3.86
C SER A 51 -5.02 -5.77 4.77
N ILE A 52 -4.15 -5.59 5.77
CA ILE A 52 -4.03 -4.40 6.62
C ILE A 52 -2.55 -4.07 6.71
N HIS A 53 -2.11 -2.98 6.07
CA HIS A 53 -0.71 -2.58 6.10
C HIS A 53 -0.42 -1.76 7.36
N TYR A 54 0.42 -2.30 8.24
CA TYR A 54 0.72 -1.68 9.53
C TYR A 54 1.18 -0.22 9.44
N PRO A 55 2.01 0.24 8.47
CA PRO A 55 2.44 1.64 8.47
C PRO A 55 1.40 2.60 7.86
N ARG A 56 0.31 2.10 7.27
CA ARG A 56 -0.80 2.90 6.74
C ARG A 56 -1.89 3.22 7.77
N SER A 57 -1.67 2.85 9.02
CA SER A 57 -2.52 3.16 10.18
C SER A 57 -1.63 3.30 11.43
N THR A 58 -2.16 3.88 12.50
CA THR A 58 -1.38 4.10 13.73
C THR A 58 -1.47 2.91 14.69
N PRO A 59 -0.48 2.70 15.58
CA PRO A 59 -0.52 1.69 16.62
C PRO A 59 -1.78 1.71 17.49
N GLU A 60 -2.40 2.88 17.65
CA GLU A 60 -3.65 3.07 18.38
C GLU A 60 -4.87 2.58 17.59
N MET A 61 -4.82 2.61 16.25
CA MET A 61 -5.87 2.08 15.38
C MET A 61 -5.81 0.55 15.27
N TRP A 62 -4.61 -0.05 15.29
CA TRP A 62 -4.44 -1.48 14.97
C TRP A 62 -5.35 -2.42 15.77
N PRO A 63 -5.51 -2.30 17.10
CA PRO A 63 -6.40 -3.20 17.85
C PRO A 63 -7.86 -3.14 17.36
N ASP A 64 -8.36 -1.95 17.03
CA ASP A 64 -9.72 -1.75 16.56
C ASP A 64 -9.92 -2.26 15.12
N LEU A 65 -8.94 -2.02 14.24
CA LEU A 65 -8.94 -2.55 12.88
C LEU A 65 -8.93 -4.08 12.86
N ILE A 66 -8.04 -4.69 13.64
CA ILE A 66 -7.90 -6.15 13.77
C ILE A 66 -9.17 -6.76 14.38
N ARG A 67 -9.76 -6.12 15.40
CA ARG A 67 -11.05 -6.53 15.98
C ARG A 67 -12.16 -6.50 14.94
N LYS A 68 -12.30 -5.41 14.17
CA LYS A 68 -13.31 -5.29 13.10
C LYS A 68 -13.10 -6.31 11.98
N ALA A 69 -11.85 -6.65 11.66
CA ALA A 69 -11.50 -7.74 10.77
C ALA A 69 -11.97 -9.11 11.29
N LYS A 70 -11.69 -9.43 12.56
CA LYS A 70 -12.19 -10.64 13.21
C LYS A 70 -13.71 -10.71 13.23
N GLU A 71 -14.36 -9.63 13.63
CA GLU A 71 -15.83 -9.52 13.66
C GLU A 71 -16.46 -9.59 12.27
N GLY A 72 -15.70 -9.20 11.24
CA GLY A 72 -16.04 -9.36 9.83
C GLY A 72 -15.87 -10.79 9.33
N GLY A 73 -15.31 -11.71 10.11
CA GLY A 73 -15.17 -13.12 9.77
C GLY A 73 -13.86 -13.48 9.07
N LEU A 74 -12.82 -12.64 9.15
CA LEU A 74 -11.48 -13.03 8.71
C LEU A 74 -10.87 -14.08 9.65
N ASP A 75 -10.09 -14.99 9.10
CA ASP A 75 -9.21 -15.92 9.81
C ASP A 75 -7.75 -15.41 9.84
N VAL A 76 -7.36 -14.61 8.83
CA VAL A 76 -5.97 -14.21 8.58
C VAL A 76 -5.86 -12.70 8.30
N ILE A 77 -4.85 -12.05 8.86
CA ILE A 77 -4.40 -10.72 8.43
C ILE A 77 -3.20 -10.87 7.49
N GLN A 78 -3.26 -10.23 6.34
CA GLN A 78 -2.13 -10.16 5.41
C GLN A 78 -1.45 -8.79 5.50
N THR A 79 -0.12 -8.76 5.48
CA THR A 79 0.61 -7.50 5.34
C THR A 79 1.91 -7.69 4.58
N TYR A 80 2.28 -6.69 3.77
CA TYR A 80 3.64 -6.53 3.28
C TYR A 80 4.61 -6.10 4.38
N VAL A 81 5.91 -6.23 4.13
CA VAL A 81 6.99 -5.62 4.91
C VAL A 81 7.67 -4.51 4.10
N PHE A 82 7.73 -3.30 4.64
CA PHE A 82 8.17 -2.10 3.90
C PHE A 82 9.65 -1.77 4.17
N TRP A 83 10.55 -2.32 3.36
CA TRP A 83 12.01 -2.23 3.59
C TRP A 83 12.53 -0.80 3.66
N ASN A 84 12.12 0.09 2.76
CA ASN A 84 12.55 1.49 2.74
C ASN A 84 12.28 2.23 4.08
N GLY A 85 11.13 1.98 4.71
CA GLY A 85 10.79 2.52 6.02
C GLY A 85 11.54 1.84 7.16
N HIS A 86 11.83 0.55 7.03
CA HIS A 86 12.60 -0.21 8.02
C HIS A 86 14.10 0.02 7.95
N GLU A 87 14.68 0.41 6.82
CA GLU A 87 16.12 0.65 6.66
C GLU A 87 16.35 1.95 5.85
N PRO A 88 16.02 3.14 6.42
CA PRO A 88 16.13 4.42 5.73
C PRO A 88 17.56 4.75 5.29
N SER A 89 18.57 4.18 5.95
CA SER A 89 19.97 4.22 5.51
C SER A 89 20.65 2.89 5.85
N PRO A 90 21.74 2.51 5.12
CA PRO A 90 22.34 1.18 5.26
C PRO A 90 22.69 0.83 6.71
N GLY A 91 22.12 -0.26 7.22
CA GLY A 91 22.36 -0.77 8.57
C GLY A 91 21.65 -0.02 9.70
N LYS A 92 20.96 1.09 9.44
CA LYS A 92 20.15 1.79 10.45
C LYS A 92 18.70 1.40 10.30
N TYR A 93 18.21 0.61 11.25
CA TYR A 93 16.86 0.06 11.19
C TYR A 93 15.86 0.85 12.04
N ASN A 94 14.61 0.91 11.58
CA ASN A 94 13.48 1.47 12.32
C ASN A 94 12.36 0.40 12.45
N PHE A 95 12.00 0.08 13.68
CA PHE A 95 10.86 -0.78 14.01
C PHE A 95 9.99 -0.15 15.11
N GLU A 96 9.94 1.18 15.15
CA GLU A 96 9.21 1.94 16.15
C GLU A 96 7.92 2.54 15.57
N GLY A 97 6.98 2.92 16.44
CA GLY A 97 5.73 3.58 16.06
C GLY A 97 4.95 2.80 15.02
N ASN A 98 4.57 3.47 13.92
CA ASN A 98 3.86 2.85 12.79
C ASN A 98 4.66 1.72 12.10
N TYR A 99 5.96 1.59 12.35
CA TYR A 99 6.83 0.54 11.80
C TYR A 99 7.12 -0.58 12.82
N ASP A 100 6.43 -0.63 13.97
CA ASP A 100 6.53 -1.77 14.90
C ASP A 100 5.72 -2.97 14.42
N ILE A 101 6.31 -3.68 13.46
CA ILE A 101 5.73 -4.88 12.84
C ILE A 101 5.57 -6.04 13.84
N VAL A 102 6.47 -6.18 14.82
CA VAL A 102 6.39 -7.24 15.83
C VAL A 102 5.15 -7.02 16.68
N LYS A 103 4.91 -5.79 17.16
CA LYS A 103 3.70 -5.43 17.88
C LYS A 103 2.45 -5.67 17.05
N PHE A 104 2.45 -5.26 15.78
CA PHE A 104 1.30 -5.49 14.88
C PHE A 104 0.95 -6.99 14.76
N VAL A 105 1.95 -7.85 14.53
CA VAL A 105 1.75 -9.31 14.42
C VAL A 105 1.29 -9.91 15.75
N LYS A 106 1.84 -9.45 16.89
CA LYS A 106 1.39 -9.87 18.23
C LYS A 106 -0.06 -9.47 18.50
N LEU A 107 -0.51 -8.30 18.04
CA LEU A 107 -1.92 -7.89 18.16
C LEU A 107 -2.85 -8.80 17.35
N ALA A 108 -2.44 -9.24 16.16
CA ALA A 108 -3.20 -10.23 15.39
C ALA A 108 -3.28 -11.58 16.15
N GLN A 109 -2.18 -12.03 16.74
CA GLN A 109 -2.15 -13.23 17.61
C GLN A 109 -3.08 -13.10 18.81
N GLN A 110 -3.06 -11.97 19.52
CA GLN A 110 -3.93 -11.70 20.67
C GLN A 110 -5.40 -11.69 20.27
N ALA A 111 -5.72 -11.21 19.07
CA ALA A 111 -7.05 -11.31 18.50
C ALA A 111 -7.40 -12.74 18.06
N GLY A 112 -6.48 -13.70 18.08
CA GLY A 112 -6.71 -15.07 17.63
C GLY A 112 -6.85 -15.18 16.10
N LEU A 113 -6.20 -14.28 15.36
CA LEU A 113 -6.08 -14.33 13.90
C LEU A 113 -4.69 -14.84 13.52
N TYR A 114 -4.62 -15.56 12.40
CA TYR A 114 -3.34 -15.89 11.77
C TYR A 114 -2.79 -14.70 10.97
N VAL A 115 -1.55 -14.83 10.51
CA VAL A 115 -0.87 -13.85 9.67
C VAL A 115 -0.30 -14.50 8.41
N HIS A 116 -0.52 -13.85 7.27
CA HIS A 116 0.24 -14.07 6.04
C HIS A 116 1.23 -12.91 5.87
N LEU A 117 2.52 -13.19 6.13
CA LEU A 117 3.57 -12.19 6.12
C LEU A 117 4.24 -12.10 4.74
N ARG A 118 3.90 -11.08 3.96
CA ARG A 118 4.50 -10.87 2.63
C ARG A 118 5.80 -10.09 2.76
N VAL A 119 6.90 -10.80 3.00
CA VAL A 119 8.21 -10.20 3.29
C VAL A 119 8.75 -9.39 2.11
N GLY A 120 8.44 -9.78 0.88
CA GLY A 120 8.94 -9.11 -0.34
C GLY A 120 10.40 -9.49 -0.64
N PRO A 121 11.36 -8.55 -0.69
CA PRO A 121 11.25 -7.19 -0.18
C PRO A 121 10.82 -6.15 -1.22
N TYR A 122 10.75 -6.54 -2.50
CA TYR A 122 9.90 -5.82 -3.45
C TYR A 122 8.43 -6.13 -3.11
N VAL A 123 7.62 -5.09 -2.93
CA VAL A 123 6.21 -5.24 -2.52
C VAL A 123 5.23 -4.58 -3.49
N CYS A 124 5.71 -3.77 -4.45
CA CYS A 124 4.87 -2.89 -5.27
C CYS A 124 4.02 -1.96 -4.39
N ALA A 125 2.83 -2.43 -3.98
CA ALA A 125 1.93 -1.90 -2.96
C ALA A 125 1.49 -0.44 -3.13
N GLU A 126 1.65 0.13 -4.33
CA GLU A 126 1.56 1.58 -4.57
C GLU A 126 2.41 2.36 -3.56
N TRP A 127 3.54 1.77 -3.19
CA TRP A 127 4.43 2.26 -2.15
C TRP A 127 5.72 2.81 -2.74
N ASN A 128 6.24 3.88 -2.15
CA ASN A 128 7.41 4.61 -2.63
C ASN A 128 8.55 3.63 -3.00
N PHE A 129 9.01 3.72 -4.24
CA PHE A 129 10.08 2.89 -4.79
C PHE A 129 9.86 1.37 -4.71
N GLY A 130 8.59 0.94 -4.66
CA GLY A 130 8.18 -0.47 -4.57
C GLY A 130 8.59 -1.13 -3.26
N GLY A 131 8.90 -0.34 -2.23
CA GLY A 131 9.44 -0.78 -0.94
C GLY A 131 10.96 -0.80 -0.86
N PHE A 132 11.70 -0.59 -1.95
CA PHE A 132 13.17 -0.56 -1.89
C PHE A 132 13.69 0.73 -1.24
N PRO A 133 14.71 0.67 -0.37
CA PRO A 133 15.41 1.86 0.05
C PRO A 133 16.15 2.53 -1.12
N VAL A 134 16.05 3.84 -1.26
CA VAL A 134 16.67 4.57 -2.39
C VAL A 134 18.20 4.46 -2.39
N TRP A 135 18.83 4.35 -1.22
CA TRP A 135 20.28 4.11 -1.14
C TRP A 135 20.73 2.83 -1.86
N LEU A 136 19.84 1.84 -1.98
CA LEU A 136 20.13 0.55 -2.61
C LEU A 136 20.53 0.74 -4.08
N LYS A 137 19.85 1.66 -4.80
CA LYS A 137 20.13 2.01 -6.21
C LYS A 137 21.59 2.43 -6.45
N TYR A 138 22.28 2.91 -5.43
CA TYR A 138 23.63 3.47 -5.53
C TYR A 138 24.74 2.52 -5.04
N VAL A 139 24.36 1.29 -4.69
CA VAL A 139 25.33 0.20 -4.51
C VAL A 139 26.01 -0.06 -5.85
N ARG A 140 27.35 -0.09 -5.85
CA ARG A 140 28.14 -0.29 -7.07
C ARG A 140 27.76 -1.61 -7.77
N GLY A 141 27.43 -1.52 -9.05
CA GLY A 141 27.11 -2.68 -9.90
C GLY A 141 25.75 -3.31 -9.62
N ILE A 142 24.86 -2.64 -8.88
CA ILE A 142 23.53 -3.18 -8.58
C ILE A 142 22.60 -3.10 -9.79
N SER A 143 21.76 -4.11 -9.92
CA SER A 143 20.58 -4.09 -10.80
C SER A 143 19.45 -4.79 -10.05
N PHE A 144 18.30 -4.15 -9.97
CA PHE A 144 17.22 -4.66 -9.15
C PHE A 144 16.55 -5.87 -9.81
N ARG A 145 16.05 -6.78 -8.96
CA ARG A 145 15.17 -7.89 -9.33
C ARG A 145 15.66 -8.67 -10.56
N THR A 146 16.92 -9.09 -10.51
CA THR A 146 17.56 -9.95 -11.52
C THR A 146 18.71 -10.71 -10.85
N ASP A 147 19.37 -11.61 -11.58
CA ASP A 147 20.50 -12.39 -11.06
C ASP A 147 21.76 -11.53 -10.93
N ASN A 148 21.75 -10.67 -9.91
CA ASN A 148 22.78 -9.68 -9.63
C ASN A 148 23.32 -9.88 -8.21
N GLY A 149 24.62 -10.15 -8.08
CA GLY A 149 25.27 -10.44 -6.79
C GLY A 149 25.00 -9.41 -5.69
N PRO A 150 25.24 -8.10 -5.93
CA PRO A 150 24.91 -7.06 -4.95
C PRO A 150 23.45 -7.05 -4.53
N PHE A 151 22.51 -7.11 -5.47
CA PHE A 151 21.08 -7.11 -5.16
C PHE A 151 20.68 -8.33 -4.32
N LYS A 152 21.12 -9.52 -4.72
CA LYS A 152 20.89 -10.79 -3.99
C LYS A 152 21.39 -10.72 -2.56
N TYR A 153 22.60 -10.17 -2.35
CA TYR A 153 23.17 -10.00 -1.02
C TYR A 153 22.29 -9.11 -0.12
N TYR A 154 21.89 -7.92 -0.59
CA TYR A 154 21.09 -7.01 0.23
C TYR A 154 19.66 -7.52 0.46
N MET A 155 19.03 -8.11 -0.56
CA MET A 155 17.73 -8.76 -0.41
C MET A 155 17.79 -9.89 0.62
N GLN A 156 18.74 -10.81 0.50
CA GLN A 156 18.90 -11.90 1.45
C GLN A 156 19.17 -11.38 2.87
N LYS A 157 20.02 -10.36 3.02
CA LYS A 157 20.32 -9.75 4.32
C LYS A 157 19.05 -9.22 5.00
N PHE A 158 18.22 -8.46 4.27
CA PHE A 158 16.99 -7.92 4.82
C PHE A 158 15.94 -9.00 5.11
N THR A 159 15.70 -9.92 4.17
CA THR A 159 14.77 -11.04 4.36
C THR A 159 15.17 -11.91 5.56
N THR A 160 16.46 -12.23 5.70
CA THR A 160 17.00 -12.97 6.85
C THR A 160 16.76 -12.22 8.15
N LYS A 161 16.97 -10.90 8.17
CA LYS A 161 16.72 -10.07 9.35
C LYS A 161 15.25 -10.17 9.79
N ILE A 162 14.31 -9.98 8.86
CA ILE A 162 12.88 -10.04 9.17
C ILE A 162 12.49 -11.43 9.68
N VAL A 163 12.92 -12.50 9.01
CA VAL A 163 12.64 -13.87 9.45
C VAL A 163 13.23 -14.15 10.83
N ASN A 164 14.48 -13.74 11.10
CA ASN A 164 15.11 -13.94 12.40
C ASN A 164 14.40 -13.14 13.51
N MET A 165 13.92 -11.93 13.22
CA MET A 165 13.12 -11.16 14.17
C MET A 165 11.80 -11.87 14.50
N MET A 166 11.08 -12.37 13.49
CA MET A 166 9.85 -13.14 13.73
C MET A 166 10.11 -14.42 14.51
N LYS A 167 11.23 -15.12 14.24
CA LYS A 167 11.64 -16.32 14.97
C LYS A 167 12.00 -16.05 16.43
N ALA A 168 12.75 -14.98 16.69
CA ALA A 168 13.15 -14.58 18.05
C ALA A 168 11.94 -14.27 18.94
N GLU A 169 10.86 -13.82 18.33
CA GLU A 169 9.58 -13.50 18.97
C GLU A 169 8.55 -14.65 18.91
N TRP A 170 8.96 -15.84 18.45
CA TRP A 170 8.12 -17.04 18.35
C TRP A 170 6.84 -16.82 17.52
N LEU A 171 6.94 -16.03 16.45
CA LEU A 171 5.77 -15.58 15.68
C LEU A 171 5.40 -16.50 14.51
N PHE A 172 6.23 -17.46 14.12
CA PHE A 172 5.81 -18.50 13.18
C PHE A 172 4.90 -19.54 13.84
N GLU A 173 3.91 -20.04 13.12
CA GLU A 173 2.97 -21.03 13.68
C GLU A 173 3.67 -22.32 14.09
N SER A 174 4.74 -22.72 13.38
CA SER A 174 5.66 -23.79 13.79
C SER A 174 6.30 -23.60 15.18
N GLN A 175 6.25 -22.39 15.72
CA GLN A 175 6.72 -21.98 17.05
C GLN A 175 5.57 -21.63 18.01
N GLY A 176 4.31 -21.79 17.60
CA GLY A 176 3.11 -21.37 18.34
C GLY A 176 2.63 -19.94 18.05
N GLY A 177 3.25 -19.25 17.09
CA GLY A 177 2.89 -17.90 16.66
C GLY A 177 1.75 -17.84 15.64
N PRO A 178 1.35 -16.64 15.19
CA PRO A 178 0.23 -16.50 14.24
C PRO A 178 0.64 -16.66 12.77
N ILE A 179 1.93 -16.57 12.41
CA ILE A 179 2.34 -16.53 10.99
C ILE A 179 2.27 -17.92 10.38
N ILE A 180 1.32 -18.11 9.45
CA ILE A 180 1.07 -19.39 8.77
C ILE A 180 1.58 -19.44 7.34
N LEU A 181 1.88 -18.29 6.74
CA LEU A 181 2.33 -18.17 5.36
C LEU A 181 3.34 -17.02 5.26
N SER A 182 4.31 -17.18 4.37
CA SER A 182 5.24 -16.10 4.00
C SER A 182 5.30 -15.92 2.49
N GLN A 183 5.50 -14.70 2.00
CA GLN A 183 5.75 -14.45 0.56
C GLN A 183 7.15 -13.89 0.34
N ILE A 184 7.86 -14.45 -0.64
CA ILE A 184 9.09 -13.89 -1.20
C ILE A 184 8.77 -13.26 -2.55
N GLU A 185 9.42 -12.13 -2.88
CA GLU A 185 9.13 -11.34 -4.07
C GLU A 185 7.66 -10.87 -4.16
N ASN A 186 7.31 -10.17 -5.23
CA ASN A 186 5.94 -9.79 -5.54
C ASN A 186 5.72 -9.64 -7.06
N GLU A 187 4.78 -10.40 -7.62
CA GLU A 187 4.39 -10.35 -9.04
C GLU A 187 5.57 -10.34 -10.01
N TYR A 188 6.53 -11.24 -9.80
CA TYR A 188 7.79 -11.24 -10.56
C TYR A 188 7.69 -11.96 -11.92
N GLY A 189 6.77 -12.91 -12.09
CA GLY A 189 6.64 -13.69 -13.33
C GLY A 189 6.59 -12.87 -14.63
N PRO A 190 5.81 -11.76 -14.72
CA PRO A 190 5.85 -10.89 -15.90
C PRO A 190 7.23 -10.28 -16.17
N MET A 191 7.96 -9.87 -15.11
CA MET A 191 9.31 -9.31 -15.24
C MET A 191 10.33 -10.38 -15.63
N GLU A 192 10.23 -11.57 -15.04
CA GLU A 192 11.06 -12.73 -15.41
C GLU A 192 10.91 -13.09 -16.89
N TYR A 193 9.69 -13.08 -17.41
CA TYR A 193 9.44 -13.33 -18.83
C TYR A 193 10.20 -12.33 -19.70
N GLU A 194 10.18 -11.04 -19.33
CA GLU A 194 10.85 -9.97 -20.06
C GLU A 194 12.39 -10.07 -20.04
N ILE A 195 12.99 -10.38 -18.88
CA ILE A 195 14.45 -10.43 -18.70
C ILE A 195 15.07 -11.82 -18.95
N GLY A 196 14.23 -12.84 -19.19
CA GLY A 196 14.61 -14.16 -19.67
C GLY A 196 15.45 -14.98 -18.68
N ALA A 197 16.60 -15.48 -19.12
CA ALA A 197 17.41 -16.44 -18.37
C ALA A 197 17.90 -15.91 -17.02
N SER A 198 18.25 -14.62 -16.96
CA SER A 198 18.64 -13.95 -15.71
C SER A 198 17.48 -13.91 -14.71
N GLY A 199 16.26 -13.75 -15.21
CA GLY A 199 15.04 -13.78 -14.41
C GLY A 199 14.82 -15.14 -13.77
N ARG A 200 14.89 -16.21 -14.57
CA ARG A 200 14.76 -17.60 -14.08
C ARG A 200 15.81 -18.01 -13.06
N ALA A 201 17.06 -17.60 -13.27
CA ALA A 201 18.12 -17.83 -12.30
C ALA A 201 17.83 -17.12 -10.97
N TYR A 202 17.33 -15.89 -11.02
CA TYR A 202 16.91 -15.15 -9.84
C TYR A 202 15.67 -15.75 -9.16
N THR A 203 14.63 -16.14 -9.90
CA THR A 203 13.42 -16.79 -9.35
C THR A 203 13.79 -18.03 -8.56
N LYS A 204 14.64 -18.89 -9.15
CA LYS A 204 15.16 -20.09 -8.49
C LYS A 204 15.92 -19.74 -7.22
N TRP A 205 16.85 -18.80 -7.30
CA TRP A 205 17.62 -18.36 -6.14
C TRP A 205 16.74 -17.77 -5.03
N ALA A 206 15.76 -16.94 -5.36
CA ALA A 206 14.90 -16.28 -4.37
C ALA A 206 14.04 -17.31 -3.62
N ALA A 207 13.49 -18.30 -4.35
CA ALA A 207 12.77 -19.42 -3.78
C ALA A 207 13.66 -20.28 -2.85
N GLU A 208 14.85 -20.68 -3.32
CA GLU A 208 15.80 -21.47 -2.53
C GLU A 208 16.26 -20.73 -1.28
N MET A 209 16.58 -19.44 -1.40
CA MET A 209 16.96 -18.58 -0.28
C MET A 209 15.84 -18.51 0.75
N ALA A 210 14.59 -18.25 0.34
CA ALA A 210 13.46 -18.11 1.25
C ALA A 210 13.15 -19.41 2.00
N VAL A 211 13.11 -20.54 1.28
CA VAL A 211 12.89 -21.88 1.87
C VAL A 211 14.03 -22.23 2.83
N GLY A 212 15.28 -21.93 2.45
CA GLY A 212 16.47 -22.17 3.26
C GLY A 212 16.49 -21.40 4.59
N LEU A 213 15.69 -20.33 4.75
CA LEU A 213 15.54 -19.63 6.03
C LEU A 213 14.78 -20.46 7.07
N GLY A 214 14.12 -21.56 6.69
CA GLY A 214 13.54 -22.55 7.60
C GLY A 214 12.51 -21.96 8.55
N THR A 215 11.51 -21.25 8.02
CA THR A 215 10.40 -20.64 8.81
C THR A 215 9.48 -21.70 9.44
N GLY A 216 9.50 -22.94 8.92
CA GLY A 216 8.60 -24.00 9.35
C GLY A 216 7.16 -23.84 8.86
N VAL A 217 6.89 -22.85 7.99
CA VAL A 217 5.59 -22.61 7.36
C VAL A 217 5.76 -22.44 5.84
N PRO A 218 4.71 -22.68 5.03
CA PRO A 218 4.82 -22.58 3.58
C PRO A 218 5.17 -21.17 3.09
N TRP A 219 5.92 -21.13 1.98
CA TRP A 219 6.20 -19.92 1.23
C TRP A 219 5.36 -19.84 -0.03
N VAL A 220 5.00 -18.62 -0.43
CA VAL A 220 4.22 -18.33 -1.63
C VAL A 220 4.93 -17.32 -2.53
N MET A 221 4.56 -17.30 -3.81
CA MET A 221 4.92 -16.26 -4.78
C MET A 221 3.69 -15.94 -5.65
N CYS A 222 3.24 -14.68 -5.67
CA CYS A 222 2.09 -14.28 -6.48
C CYS A 222 2.47 -13.99 -7.94
N LYS A 223 1.57 -14.33 -8.88
CA LYS A 223 1.80 -14.24 -10.34
C LYS A 223 3.15 -14.81 -10.78
N GLN A 224 3.45 -16.03 -10.30
CA GLN A 224 4.71 -16.73 -10.55
C GLN A 224 4.44 -18.14 -11.05
N ASP A 225 4.11 -18.30 -12.33
CA ASP A 225 3.61 -19.58 -12.86
C ASP A 225 4.63 -20.72 -12.76
N ASP A 226 5.93 -20.44 -12.79
CA ASP A 226 7.01 -21.41 -12.67
C ASP A 226 7.65 -21.46 -11.27
N ALA A 227 6.94 -20.98 -10.23
CA ALA A 227 7.43 -21.02 -8.84
C ALA A 227 7.98 -22.42 -8.45
N PRO A 228 9.27 -22.53 -8.09
CA PRO A 228 9.90 -23.81 -7.75
C PRO A 228 9.28 -24.46 -6.51
N ASP A 229 9.26 -25.78 -6.46
CA ASP A 229 8.83 -26.50 -5.27
C ASP A 229 9.79 -26.22 -4.10
N PRO A 230 9.31 -26.06 -2.85
CA PRO A 230 7.92 -26.19 -2.37
C PRO A 230 7.09 -24.89 -2.41
N ILE A 231 7.51 -23.82 -3.10
CA ILE A 231 6.77 -22.55 -3.14
C ILE A 231 5.40 -22.73 -3.81
N ILE A 232 4.35 -22.16 -3.22
CA ILE A 232 3.02 -22.14 -3.82
C ILE A 232 2.87 -20.89 -4.70
N ASN A 233 2.58 -21.06 -5.98
CA ASN A 233 2.20 -19.92 -6.82
C ASN A 233 0.75 -19.50 -6.56
N THR A 234 0.48 -18.21 -6.54
CA THR A 234 -0.84 -17.65 -6.21
C THR A 234 -1.31 -16.64 -7.26
N CYS A 235 -2.61 -16.32 -7.22
CA CYS A 235 -3.24 -15.37 -8.14
C CYS A 235 -3.56 -14.04 -7.46
N ASN A 236 -3.53 -12.96 -8.25
CA ASN A 236 -3.92 -11.60 -7.90
C ASN A 236 -4.83 -11.06 -9.02
N GLY A 237 -5.87 -10.31 -8.66
CA GLY A 237 -6.79 -9.73 -9.64
C GLY A 237 -8.17 -9.39 -9.09
N PHE A 238 -9.06 -8.92 -9.97
CA PHE A 238 -10.50 -8.80 -9.64
C PHE A 238 -11.19 -10.16 -9.58
N TYR A 239 -10.70 -11.12 -10.36
CA TYR A 239 -11.19 -12.50 -10.46
C TYR A 239 -9.99 -13.44 -10.54
N CYS A 240 -10.04 -14.56 -9.84
CA CYS A 240 -9.02 -15.62 -9.91
C CYS A 240 -9.65 -17.02 -10.03
N ASP A 241 -10.92 -17.12 -10.42
CA ASP A 241 -11.60 -18.42 -10.53
C ASP A 241 -11.04 -19.29 -11.67
N TYR A 242 -10.38 -18.68 -12.66
CA TYR A 242 -9.68 -19.37 -13.75
C TYR A 242 -8.33 -19.96 -13.32
N PHE A 243 -7.70 -19.43 -12.27
CA PHE A 243 -6.35 -19.79 -11.87
C PHE A 243 -6.26 -21.24 -11.39
N SER A 244 -5.15 -21.92 -11.70
CA SER A 244 -4.78 -23.20 -11.10
C SER A 244 -3.30 -23.14 -10.72
N PRO A 245 -2.91 -23.71 -9.56
CA PRO A 245 -1.52 -23.73 -9.16
C PRO A 245 -0.69 -24.61 -10.12
N ASN A 246 0.61 -24.38 -10.17
CA ASN A 246 1.52 -24.98 -11.15
C ASN A 246 1.79 -26.48 -10.90
N LYS A 247 1.35 -27.02 -9.76
CA LYS A 247 1.37 -28.45 -9.43
C LYS A 247 0.04 -28.87 -8.82
N ALA A 248 -0.41 -30.08 -9.16
CA ALA A 248 -1.70 -30.62 -8.72
C ALA A 248 -1.81 -30.84 -7.20
N TYR A 249 -0.69 -30.94 -6.48
CA TYR A 249 -0.65 -31.12 -5.03
C TYR A 249 -0.59 -29.80 -4.24
N LYS A 250 -0.57 -28.64 -4.92
CA LYS A 250 -0.60 -27.32 -4.28
C LYS A 250 -2.05 -26.82 -4.19
N PRO A 251 -2.43 -26.08 -3.12
CA PRO A 251 -3.76 -25.52 -2.99
C PRO A 251 -3.95 -24.30 -3.89
N LYS A 252 -5.20 -24.03 -4.28
CA LYS A 252 -5.57 -22.83 -5.05
C LYS A 252 -5.74 -21.63 -4.12
N MET A 253 -4.90 -20.61 -4.30
CA MET A 253 -4.83 -19.44 -3.41
C MET A 253 -4.92 -18.13 -4.19
N TRP A 254 -5.68 -17.17 -3.66
CA TRP A 254 -5.88 -15.83 -4.20
C TRP A 254 -5.39 -14.80 -3.17
N THR A 255 -4.20 -14.25 -3.40
CA THR A 255 -3.49 -13.37 -2.46
C THR A 255 -3.91 -11.91 -2.55
N GLU A 256 -4.56 -11.50 -3.65
CA GLU A 256 -5.10 -10.15 -3.81
C GLU A 256 -6.42 -10.14 -4.58
N ALA A 257 -7.53 -10.27 -3.86
CA ALA A 257 -8.86 -9.98 -4.35
C ALA A 257 -9.10 -8.47 -4.25
N TRP A 258 -8.90 -7.77 -5.36
CA TRP A 258 -8.92 -6.31 -5.39
C TRP A 258 -10.30 -5.77 -4.99
N THR A 259 -10.39 -5.05 -3.87
CA THR A 259 -11.67 -4.54 -3.31
C THR A 259 -12.16 -3.26 -3.96
N GLY A 260 -11.33 -2.67 -4.80
CA GLY A 260 -11.46 -1.38 -5.46
C GLY A 260 -10.17 -1.14 -6.24
N TRP A 261 -9.66 0.10 -6.21
CA TRP A 261 -8.37 0.47 -6.79
C TRP A 261 -7.74 1.61 -6.00
N TYR A 262 -6.45 1.86 -6.18
CA TYR A 262 -5.78 3.01 -5.57
C TYR A 262 -6.30 4.33 -6.14
N THR A 263 -6.22 5.39 -5.35
CA THR A 263 -6.48 6.76 -5.83
C THR A 263 -5.16 7.40 -6.21
N GLU A 264 -5.12 8.04 -7.37
CA GLU A 264 -3.98 8.84 -7.83
C GLU A 264 -4.32 10.33 -7.75
N PHE A 265 -3.31 11.17 -7.53
CA PHE A 265 -3.46 12.60 -7.64
C PHE A 265 -3.83 12.99 -9.08
N GLY A 266 -4.98 13.66 -9.23
CA GLY A 266 -5.53 14.03 -10.53
C GLY A 266 -6.54 13.03 -11.09
N GLY A 267 -6.65 11.84 -10.50
CA GLY A 267 -7.63 10.81 -10.87
C GLY A 267 -8.90 10.82 -10.01
N PRO A 268 -9.92 10.05 -10.40
CA PRO A 268 -11.12 9.83 -9.59
C PRO A 268 -10.86 8.88 -8.42
N VAL A 269 -11.80 8.81 -7.46
CA VAL A 269 -11.82 7.78 -6.41
C VAL A 269 -12.52 6.52 -6.96
N PRO A 270 -11.81 5.41 -7.23
CA PRO A 270 -12.40 4.23 -7.84
C PRO A 270 -13.15 3.36 -6.83
N ASN A 271 -14.25 2.74 -7.24
CA ASN A 271 -15.06 1.86 -6.38
C ASN A 271 -15.34 0.52 -7.07
N ARG A 272 -15.57 -0.53 -6.28
CA ARG A 272 -16.03 -1.85 -6.75
C ARG A 272 -17.30 -2.27 -5.98
N PRO A 273 -18.42 -2.56 -6.67
CA PRO A 273 -19.64 -3.03 -6.01
C PRO A 273 -19.40 -4.28 -5.16
N VAL A 274 -20.04 -4.36 -3.99
CA VAL A 274 -19.84 -5.51 -3.10
C VAL A 274 -20.46 -6.78 -3.66
N GLU A 275 -21.51 -6.67 -4.45
CA GLU A 275 -22.17 -7.77 -5.13
C GLU A 275 -21.21 -8.48 -6.07
N ASP A 276 -20.44 -7.71 -6.85
CA ASP A 276 -19.40 -8.20 -7.75
C ASP A 276 -18.23 -8.83 -6.98
N LEU A 277 -17.76 -8.17 -5.92
CA LEU A 277 -16.70 -8.70 -5.06
C LEU A 277 -17.13 -10.04 -4.42
N ALA A 278 -18.33 -10.10 -3.84
CA ALA A 278 -18.89 -11.32 -3.26
C ALA A 278 -19.08 -12.42 -4.31
N PHE A 279 -19.55 -12.07 -5.51
CA PHE A 279 -19.66 -12.99 -6.63
C PHE A 279 -18.31 -13.57 -7.03
N SER A 280 -17.28 -12.74 -7.16
CA SER A 280 -15.93 -13.18 -7.53
C SER A 280 -15.33 -14.15 -6.49
N VAL A 281 -15.53 -13.87 -5.20
CA VAL A 281 -15.09 -14.74 -4.10
C VAL A 281 -15.85 -16.06 -4.10
N ALA A 282 -17.19 -16.04 -4.19
CA ALA A 282 -18.00 -17.26 -4.25
C ALA A 282 -17.66 -18.11 -5.47
N ARG A 283 -17.38 -17.47 -6.62
CA ARG A 283 -16.96 -18.14 -7.87
C ARG A 283 -15.59 -18.80 -7.73
N PHE A 284 -14.67 -18.20 -6.98
CA PHE A 284 -13.37 -18.78 -6.66
C PHE A 284 -13.50 -19.98 -5.71
N ILE A 285 -14.23 -19.81 -4.60
CA ILE A 285 -14.42 -20.87 -3.58
C ILE A 285 -15.11 -22.10 -4.18
N LYS A 286 -16.19 -21.91 -4.95
CA LYS A 286 -16.92 -23.05 -5.55
C LYS A 286 -16.08 -23.86 -6.53
N LYS A 287 -15.00 -23.29 -7.07
CA LYS A 287 -14.02 -23.96 -7.95
C LYS A 287 -12.81 -24.52 -7.18
N GLY A 288 -12.95 -24.77 -5.87
CA GLY A 288 -11.91 -25.36 -5.04
C GLY A 288 -10.87 -24.38 -4.53
N GLY A 289 -11.15 -23.07 -4.57
CA GLY A 289 -10.33 -22.07 -3.93
C GLY A 289 -10.33 -22.23 -2.40
N ALA A 290 -9.16 -22.19 -1.76
CA ALA A 290 -9.00 -22.50 -0.34
C ALA A 290 -8.37 -21.38 0.50
N PHE A 291 -7.83 -20.35 -0.15
CA PHE A 291 -7.35 -19.13 0.51
C PHE A 291 -7.76 -17.93 -0.35
N ILE A 292 -8.44 -16.95 0.24
CA ILE A 292 -8.73 -15.67 -0.40
C ILE A 292 -8.25 -14.55 0.50
N ASN A 293 -7.68 -13.50 -0.07
CA ASN A 293 -7.30 -12.30 0.65
C ASN A 293 -7.87 -11.04 0.00
N TYR A 294 -8.61 -10.24 0.76
CA TYR A 294 -9.05 -8.92 0.31
C TYR A 294 -7.88 -7.93 0.27
N TYR A 295 -7.54 -7.44 -0.92
CA TYR A 295 -6.56 -6.37 -1.11
C TYR A 295 -7.32 -5.10 -1.55
N MET A 296 -7.70 -4.18 -0.66
CA MET A 296 -7.38 -4.08 0.77
C MET A 296 -8.58 -4.40 1.66
N TYR A 297 -8.34 -4.91 2.87
CA TYR A 297 -9.39 -5.00 3.89
C TYR A 297 -9.49 -3.69 4.69
N HIS A 298 -8.34 -3.11 5.00
CA HIS A 298 -8.19 -1.70 5.39
C HIS A 298 -7.06 -1.10 4.55
N GLY A 299 -7.39 -0.10 3.75
CA GLY A 299 -6.42 0.59 2.90
C GLY A 299 -5.54 1.58 3.68
N GLY A 300 -6.17 2.52 4.37
CA GLY A 300 -5.51 3.50 5.25
C GLY A 300 -4.92 4.70 4.50
N THR A 301 -3.86 5.27 5.05
CA THR A 301 -3.25 6.52 4.59
C THR A 301 -1.75 6.35 4.34
N ASN A 302 -1.25 6.89 3.23
CA ASN A 302 0.17 7.04 2.94
C ASN A 302 0.74 8.22 3.75
N PHE A 303 1.03 8.00 5.04
CA PHE A 303 1.58 9.03 5.92
C PHE A 303 2.99 9.48 5.53
N GLY A 304 3.31 10.74 5.86
CA GLY A 304 4.59 11.34 5.55
C GLY A 304 4.84 11.44 4.04
N ARG A 305 6.11 11.38 3.64
CA ARG A 305 6.52 11.54 2.23
C ARG A 305 7.14 10.29 1.58
N THR A 306 7.44 9.26 2.36
CA THR A 306 8.12 8.05 1.89
C THR A 306 7.21 6.82 1.77
N ALA A 307 5.88 7.03 1.80
CA ALA A 307 4.88 5.96 1.78
C ALA A 307 4.30 5.74 0.37
N GLY A 308 3.65 6.72 -0.25
CA GLY A 308 3.04 6.57 -1.57
C GLY A 308 4.01 6.90 -2.72
N GLY A 309 3.82 6.29 -3.89
CA GLY A 309 4.48 6.78 -5.10
C GLY A 309 4.39 5.88 -6.34
N PRO A 310 4.62 6.46 -7.54
CA PRO A 310 4.60 7.89 -7.85
C PRO A 310 3.15 8.36 -8.04
N PHE A 311 2.83 9.63 -7.81
CA PHE A 311 1.47 10.22 -7.96
C PHE A 311 0.33 9.53 -7.18
N ILE A 312 0.60 8.50 -6.39
CA ILE A 312 -0.39 7.88 -5.51
C ILE A 312 -0.84 8.91 -4.48
N ALA A 313 -2.16 9.04 -4.31
CA ALA A 313 -2.73 9.99 -3.37
C ALA A 313 -2.32 9.66 -1.92
N THR A 314 -2.42 10.65 -1.04
CA THR A 314 -2.24 10.44 0.41
C THR A 314 -3.25 9.44 0.94
N SER A 315 -4.51 9.50 0.49
CA SER A 315 -5.51 8.48 0.78
C SER A 315 -5.20 7.19 0.03
N TYR A 316 -5.21 6.07 0.76
CA TYR A 316 -5.15 4.73 0.20
C TYR A 316 -6.42 3.93 0.55
N ASP A 317 -7.58 4.58 0.58
CA ASP A 317 -8.89 3.99 0.96
C ASP A 317 -9.23 2.67 0.25
N TYR A 318 -8.94 2.58 -1.06
CA TYR A 318 -9.11 1.38 -1.90
C TYR A 318 -10.56 0.85 -2.00
N ASP A 319 -11.56 1.66 -1.62
CA ASP A 319 -12.94 1.23 -1.41
C ASP A 319 -13.01 -0.02 -0.51
N ALA A 320 -12.12 -0.08 0.49
CA ALA A 320 -11.96 -1.24 1.36
C ALA A 320 -13.15 -1.43 2.32
N PRO A 321 -13.42 -2.66 2.79
CA PRO A 321 -14.44 -2.93 3.81
C PRO A 321 -14.29 -2.09 5.08
N LEU A 322 -13.07 -1.77 5.48
CA LEU A 322 -12.76 -0.73 6.45
C LEU A 322 -12.19 0.48 5.70
N ASP A 323 -12.86 1.62 5.77
CA ASP A 323 -12.43 2.84 5.06
C ASP A 323 -11.07 3.36 5.56
N GLU A 324 -10.54 4.40 4.92
CA GLU A 324 -9.30 5.07 5.32
C GLU A 324 -9.23 5.42 6.81
N TYR A 325 -10.36 5.76 7.42
CA TYR A 325 -10.47 6.20 8.80
C TYR A 325 -10.73 5.04 9.78
N GLY A 326 -10.85 3.81 9.28
CA GLY A 326 -11.13 2.61 10.04
C GLY A 326 -12.62 2.41 10.37
N LEU A 327 -13.54 3.15 9.76
CA LEU A 327 -14.98 2.92 9.89
C LEU A 327 -15.44 1.76 9.02
N LEU A 328 -16.57 1.15 9.40
CA LEU A 328 -17.18 0.08 8.60
C LEU A 328 -17.81 0.67 7.34
N ARG A 329 -17.30 0.29 6.17
CA ARG A 329 -17.91 0.67 4.89
C ARG A 329 -19.12 -0.19 4.61
N GLN A 330 -20.30 0.31 4.94
CA GLN A 330 -21.55 -0.40 4.66
C GLN A 330 -22.14 0.00 3.30
N PRO A 331 -22.69 -0.96 2.53
CA PRO A 331 -23.01 -2.33 2.94
C PRO A 331 -21.87 -3.34 2.73
N LYS A 332 -20.70 -2.88 2.23
CA LYS A 332 -19.60 -3.76 1.81
C LYS A 332 -19.13 -4.69 2.93
N TRP A 333 -18.79 -4.15 4.09
CA TRP A 333 -18.33 -4.92 5.24
C TRP A 333 -19.37 -5.95 5.70
N GLY A 334 -20.65 -5.54 5.83
CA GLY A 334 -21.72 -6.41 6.30
C GLY A 334 -22.02 -7.54 5.32
N HIS A 335 -22.09 -7.25 4.03
CA HIS A 335 -22.36 -8.25 2.99
C HIS A 335 -21.24 -9.30 2.90
N LEU A 336 -19.98 -8.87 2.99
CA LEU A 336 -18.85 -9.80 3.03
C LEU A 336 -18.84 -10.62 4.32
N LYS A 337 -19.18 -10.03 5.48
CA LYS A 337 -19.33 -10.78 6.73
C LYS A 337 -20.34 -11.92 6.60
N ASP A 338 -21.48 -11.68 5.97
CA ASP A 338 -22.49 -12.72 5.75
C ASP A 338 -22.05 -13.77 4.72
N LEU A 339 -21.30 -13.36 3.68
CA LEU A 339 -20.63 -14.30 2.78
C LEU A 339 -19.66 -15.22 3.54
N HIS A 340 -18.82 -14.66 4.42
CA HIS A 340 -17.87 -15.44 5.20
C HIS A 340 -18.58 -16.47 6.06
N ARG A 341 -19.66 -16.07 6.75
CA ARG A 341 -20.50 -16.99 7.53
C ARG A 341 -21.07 -18.13 6.67
N ALA A 342 -21.56 -17.82 5.47
CA ALA A 342 -22.06 -18.84 4.54
C ALA A 342 -20.95 -19.81 4.10
N ILE A 343 -19.74 -19.31 3.81
CA ILE A 343 -18.57 -20.14 3.48
C ILE A 343 -18.18 -21.04 4.66
N LYS A 344 -18.19 -20.52 5.89
CA LYS A 344 -17.88 -21.31 7.10
C LYS A 344 -18.89 -22.43 7.35
N LEU A 345 -20.17 -22.21 7.09
CA LEU A 345 -21.17 -23.28 7.14
C LEU A 345 -20.88 -24.37 6.09
N CYS A 346 -20.31 -24.01 4.94
CA CYS A 346 -19.92 -24.95 3.88
C CYS A 346 -18.55 -25.62 4.12
N GLU A 347 -17.72 -25.12 5.05
CA GLU A 347 -16.31 -25.52 5.22
C GLU A 347 -16.12 -27.04 5.38
N PRO A 348 -16.93 -27.77 6.20
CA PRO A 348 -16.79 -29.23 6.32
C PRO A 348 -16.94 -29.99 5.01
N ALA A 349 -17.82 -29.53 4.10
CA ALA A 349 -17.99 -30.12 2.78
C ALA A 349 -16.85 -29.67 1.83
N LEU A 350 -16.48 -28.39 1.85
CA LEU A 350 -15.45 -27.80 0.98
C LEU A 350 -14.07 -28.46 1.16
N VAL A 351 -13.67 -28.77 2.40
CA VAL A 351 -12.34 -29.37 2.69
C VAL A 351 -12.27 -30.87 2.40
N SER A 352 -13.41 -31.50 2.16
CA SER A 352 -13.54 -32.97 2.07
C SER A 352 -13.52 -33.54 0.66
N GLY A 353 -13.73 -32.73 -0.39
CA GLY A 353 -13.91 -33.24 -1.75
C GLY A 353 -13.78 -32.20 -2.87
N ASN A 354 -13.85 -32.69 -4.11
CA ASN A 354 -14.00 -31.86 -5.31
C ASN A 354 -15.48 -31.56 -5.56
N PRO A 355 -15.82 -30.42 -6.18
CA PRO A 355 -17.19 -30.17 -6.59
C PRO A 355 -17.60 -31.11 -7.74
N THR A 356 -18.81 -31.64 -7.68
CA THR A 356 -19.53 -32.14 -8.86
C THR A 356 -20.24 -30.97 -9.52
N VAL A 357 -20.00 -30.76 -10.81
CA VAL A 357 -20.62 -29.68 -11.59
C VAL A 357 -21.82 -30.22 -12.35
N THR A 358 -22.95 -29.54 -12.27
CA THR A 358 -24.17 -29.88 -13.02
C THR A 358 -24.70 -28.64 -13.73
N LYS A 359 -24.90 -28.75 -15.04
CA LYS A 359 -25.54 -27.70 -15.84
C LYS A 359 -27.02 -27.62 -15.47
N LEU A 360 -27.50 -26.45 -15.07
CA LEU A 360 -28.90 -26.19 -14.72
C LEU A 360 -29.64 -25.45 -15.84
N GLY A 361 -28.91 -24.75 -16.71
CA GLY A 361 -29.42 -24.02 -17.86
C GLY A 361 -28.27 -23.56 -18.75
N ASN A 362 -28.51 -22.58 -19.63
CA ASN A 362 -27.48 -22.11 -20.56
C ASN A 362 -26.40 -21.28 -19.87
N TYR A 363 -26.77 -20.55 -18.81
CA TYR A 363 -25.88 -19.71 -18.02
C TYR A 363 -25.86 -20.09 -16.54
N GLU A 364 -26.52 -21.19 -16.18
CA GLU A 364 -26.72 -21.61 -14.81
C GLU A 364 -26.04 -22.95 -14.50
N GLU A 365 -25.35 -23.00 -13.37
CA GLU A 365 -24.58 -24.17 -12.94
C GLU A 365 -24.75 -24.41 -11.43
N ALA A 366 -24.86 -25.68 -11.03
CA ALA A 366 -24.66 -26.12 -9.67
C ALA A 366 -23.24 -26.63 -9.48
N HIS A 367 -22.56 -26.23 -8.41
CA HIS A 367 -21.33 -26.85 -7.93
C HIS A 367 -21.60 -27.45 -6.55
N VAL A 368 -21.48 -28.77 -6.43
CA VAL A 368 -21.91 -29.52 -5.24
C VAL A 368 -20.74 -30.24 -4.61
N PHE A 369 -20.47 -29.96 -3.35
CA PHE A 369 -19.47 -30.63 -2.54
C PHE A 369 -20.18 -31.62 -1.61
N ARG A 370 -19.73 -32.88 -1.60
CA ARG A 370 -20.24 -33.92 -0.69
C ARG A 370 -19.07 -34.58 0.02
N SER A 371 -19.13 -34.60 1.34
CA SER A 371 -18.21 -35.36 2.17
C SER A 371 -18.68 -36.82 2.29
N LYS A 372 -17.74 -37.73 2.58
CA LYS A 372 -18.07 -39.13 2.90
C LYS A 372 -18.90 -39.26 4.18
N SER A 373 -18.82 -38.28 5.09
CA SER A 373 -19.58 -38.22 6.34
C SER A 373 -20.98 -37.59 6.20
N GLY A 374 -21.39 -37.20 4.99
CA GLY A 374 -22.74 -36.73 4.69
C GLY A 374 -22.93 -35.21 4.64
N ALA A 375 -21.95 -34.40 5.06
CA ALA A 375 -21.99 -32.95 4.84
C ALA A 375 -22.08 -32.62 3.33
N CYS A 376 -22.95 -31.68 2.98
CA CYS A 376 -23.22 -31.30 1.59
C CYS A 376 -23.36 -29.79 1.45
N ALA A 377 -22.57 -29.17 0.57
CA ALA A 377 -22.71 -27.75 0.24
C ALA A 377 -22.92 -27.58 -1.27
N ALA A 378 -23.81 -26.67 -1.66
CA ALA A 378 -24.06 -26.34 -3.06
C ALA A 378 -23.96 -24.85 -3.35
N PHE A 379 -23.44 -24.53 -4.53
CA PHE A 379 -23.34 -23.18 -5.07
C PHE A 379 -24.09 -23.14 -6.39
N LEU A 380 -25.20 -22.39 -6.43
CA LEU A 380 -26.05 -22.25 -7.62
C LEU A 380 -25.74 -20.91 -8.27
N SER A 381 -25.15 -20.95 -9.47
CA SER A 381 -24.63 -19.78 -10.17
C SER A 381 -25.55 -19.37 -11.31
N ASN A 382 -25.71 -18.07 -11.53
CA ASN A 382 -26.27 -17.48 -12.74
C ASN A 382 -25.25 -16.51 -13.33
N TYR A 383 -24.72 -16.85 -14.51
CA TYR A 383 -23.74 -16.06 -15.25
C TYR A 383 -24.36 -15.05 -16.20
N HIS A 384 -25.67 -15.04 -16.35
CA HIS A 384 -26.36 -14.02 -17.13
C HIS A 384 -26.21 -12.67 -16.42
N SER A 385 -25.64 -11.68 -17.10
CA SER A 385 -25.28 -10.40 -16.48
C SER A 385 -26.47 -9.49 -16.18
N ASN A 386 -27.59 -9.68 -16.87
CA ASN A 386 -28.75 -8.78 -16.83
C ASN A 386 -30.13 -9.48 -16.71
N ALA A 387 -30.19 -10.81 -16.54
CA ALA A 387 -31.47 -11.53 -16.42
C ALA A 387 -31.52 -12.45 -15.20
N PHE A 388 -32.69 -12.50 -14.56
CA PHE A 388 -32.99 -13.48 -13.52
C PHE A 388 -33.16 -14.87 -14.14
N ALA A 389 -32.77 -15.91 -13.40
CA ALA A 389 -32.99 -17.30 -13.79
C ALA A 389 -33.75 -18.04 -12.68
N LYS A 390 -34.72 -18.87 -13.07
CA LYS A 390 -35.39 -19.83 -12.18
C LYS A 390 -34.88 -21.23 -12.51
N VAL A 391 -34.14 -21.84 -11.58
CA VAL A 391 -33.57 -23.18 -11.75
C VAL A 391 -34.26 -24.20 -10.87
N SER A 392 -34.34 -25.45 -11.33
CA SER A 392 -34.82 -26.59 -10.54
C SER A 392 -33.64 -27.46 -10.14
N TRP A 393 -33.47 -27.71 -8.84
CA TRP A 393 -32.41 -28.57 -8.32
C TRP A 393 -32.82 -29.21 -6.99
N GLY A 394 -32.59 -30.52 -6.83
CA GLY A 394 -32.93 -31.24 -5.58
C GLY A 394 -34.42 -31.19 -5.21
N ASN A 395 -35.33 -31.27 -6.20
CA ASN A 395 -36.78 -31.10 -6.06
C ASN A 395 -37.23 -29.72 -5.52
N MET A 396 -36.36 -28.71 -5.55
CA MET A 396 -36.65 -27.34 -5.15
C MET A 396 -36.41 -26.36 -6.30
N HIS A 397 -37.05 -25.20 -6.25
CA HIS A 397 -36.85 -24.11 -7.21
C HIS A 397 -36.10 -22.94 -6.57
N TYR A 398 -35.12 -22.40 -7.29
CA TYR A 398 -34.31 -21.28 -6.83
C TYR A 398 -34.36 -20.14 -7.85
N ASN A 399 -34.61 -18.92 -7.36
CA ASN A 399 -34.55 -17.71 -8.16
C ASN A 399 -33.18 -17.05 -7.99
N LEU A 400 -32.38 -17.08 -9.05
CA LEU A 400 -31.03 -16.53 -9.10
C LEU A 400 -31.05 -15.15 -9.77
N PRO A 401 -30.73 -14.07 -9.06
CA PRO A 401 -30.48 -12.76 -9.68
C PRO A 401 -29.42 -12.82 -10.78
N PRO A 402 -29.37 -11.81 -11.67
CA PRO A 402 -28.28 -11.66 -12.62
C PRO A 402 -26.93 -11.64 -11.90
N TRP A 403 -25.89 -12.21 -12.53
CA TRP A 403 -24.51 -12.21 -12.04
C TRP A 403 -24.38 -12.56 -10.55
N SER A 404 -24.99 -13.69 -10.16
CA SER A 404 -25.09 -14.05 -8.76
C SER A 404 -24.84 -15.53 -8.47
N ILE A 405 -24.44 -15.82 -7.23
CA ILE A 405 -24.31 -17.17 -6.70
C ILE A 405 -25.09 -17.27 -5.41
N SER A 406 -26.00 -18.25 -5.32
CA SER A 406 -26.65 -18.66 -4.08
C SER A 406 -25.83 -19.76 -3.39
N ILE A 407 -25.66 -19.65 -2.08
CA ILE A 407 -24.89 -20.61 -1.26
C ILE A 407 -25.86 -21.38 -0.35
N LEU A 408 -25.78 -22.72 -0.44
CA LEU A 408 -26.65 -23.67 0.25
C LEU A 408 -25.77 -24.64 1.08
N PRO A 409 -25.49 -24.37 2.36
CA PRO A 409 -24.56 -25.16 3.17
C PRO A 409 -25.04 -26.57 3.52
N ASP A 410 -26.30 -26.87 3.25
CA ASP A 410 -26.95 -28.17 3.45
C ASP A 410 -27.50 -28.75 2.13
N CYS A 411 -27.13 -28.15 1.00
CA CYS A 411 -27.65 -28.48 -0.33
C CYS A 411 -29.17 -28.31 -0.49
N LYS A 412 -29.84 -27.51 0.36
CA LYS A 412 -31.29 -27.29 0.30
C LYS A 412 -31.68 -25.84 0.53
N ASN A 413 -31.17 -25.21 1.58
CA ASN A 413 -31.60 -23.89 2.01
C ASN A 413 -30.58 -22.84 1.59
N THR A 414 -31.02 -21.86 0.80
CA THR A 414 -30.19 -20.69 0.48
C THR A 414 -30.04 -19.81 1.71
N VAL A 415 -28.82 -19.71 2.24
CA VAL A 415 -28.51 -18.82 3.38
C VAL A 415 -27.94 -17.47 2.93
N TYR A 416 -27.44 -17.41 1.69
CA TYR A 416 -26.79 -16.23 1.13
C TYR A 416 -26.90 -16.21 -0.39
N ASN A 417 -27.06 -15.04 -0.99
CA ASN A 417 -26.87 -14.82 -2.43
C ASN A 417 -26.03 -13.56 -2.65
N THR A 418 -25.04 -13.64 -3.55
CA THR A 418 -24.05 -12.58 -3.74
C THR A 418 -24.64 -11.26 -4.22
N ALA A 419 -25.81 -11.25 -4.85
CA ALA A 419 -26.49 -10.04 -5.34
C ALA A 419 -27.67 -9.59 -4.45
N ARG A 420 -27.96 -10.29 -3.34
CA ARG A 420 -29.02 -9.90 -2.39
C ARG A 420 -28.39 -9.33 -1.13
N VAL A 421 -28.13 -8.03 -1.15
CA VAL A 421 -27.46 -7.31 -0.05
C VAL A 421 -28.45 -7.08 1.09
N GLY A 422 -28.21 -7.75 2.23
CA GLY A 422 -29.03 -7.61 3.44
C GLY A 422 -28.56 -6.51 4.40
N ALA A 423 -27.30 -6.09 4.29
CA ALA A 423 -26.74 -5.02 5.13
C ALA A 423 -27.25 -3.64 4.70
N GLN A 424 -27.57 -2.79 5.68
CA GLN A 424 -28.00 -1.42 5.40
C GLN A 424 -26.82 -0.57 4.91
N SER A 425 -27.00 0.16 3.81
CA SER A 425 -26.00 1.10 3.31
C SER A 425 -25.82 2.27 4.27
N ALA A 426 -24.58 2.70 4.51
CA ALA A 426 -24.26 3.90 5.26
C ALA A 426 -23.63 4.94 4.34
N ARG A 427 -24.06 6.20 4.45
CA ARG A 427 -23.45 7.31 3.72
C ARG A 427 -22.47 8.04 4.62
N MET A 428 -21.19 8.03 4.24
CA MET A 428 -20.16 8.80 4.93
C MET A 428 -20.44 10.30 4.78
N LYS A 429 -20.17 11.06 5.85
CA LYS A 429 -20.28 12.52 5.88
C LYS A 429 -19.06 13.09 6.57
N MET A 430 -18.41 14.04 5.91
CA MET A 430 -17.43 14.93 6.54
C MET A 430 -18.17 16.21 6.95
N THR A 431 -18.37 16.40 8.25
CA THR A 431 -19.02 17.59 8.80
C THR A 431 -17.97 18.51 9.42
N PRO A 432 -17.92 19.79 9.04
CA PRO A 432 -17.03 20.75 9.70
C PRO A 432 -17.29 20.79 11.21
N VAL A 433 -16.24 20.64 12.00
CA VAL A 433 -16.34 20.81 13.46
C VAL A 433 -16.07 22.27 13.79
N PRO A 434 -16.96 22.94 14.54
CA PRO A 434 -16.74 24.33 14.95
C PRO A 434 -15.49 24.44 15.82
N ILE A 435 -14.50 25.19 15.35
CA ILE A 435 -13.35 25.62 16.17
C ILE A 435 -13.66 27.05 16.59
N HIS A 436 -13.80 27.30 17.90
CA HIS A 436 -14.07 28.64 18.43
C HIS A 436 -13.01 29.63 17.92
N GLY A 437 -13.43 30.64 17.16
CA GLY A 437 -12.54 31.64 16.56
C GLY A 437 -11.86 31.25 15.24
N GLY A 438 -12.07 30.02 14.73
CA GLY A 438 -11.38 29.50 13.55
C GLY A 438 -9.88 29.25 13.78
N PHE A 439 -9.16 28.91 12.71
CA PHE A 439 -7.70 28.79 12.78
C PHE A 439 -7.05 30.18 12.74
N SER A 440 -6.25 30.48 13.76
CA SER A 440 -5.36 31.65 13.76
C SER A 440 -4.06 31.27 13.06
N TRP A 441 -3.95 31.62 11.78
CA TRP A 441 -2.81 31.25 10.95
C TRP A 441 -1.64 32.23 11.13
N GLN A 442 -0.44 31.67 11.10
CA GLN A 442 0.82 32.39 10.91
C GLN A 442 1.45 31.90 9.61
N ALA A 443 2.15 32.77 8.89
CA ALA A 443 2.79 32.43 7.62
C ALA A 443 4.28 32.80 7.58
N TYR A 444 5.10 31.97 6.94
CA TYR A 444 6.49 32.25 6.64
C TYR A 444 6.73 31.98 5.15
N ASN A 445 7.21 32.98 4.42
CA ASN A 445 7.49 32.86 2.99
C ASN A 445 8.88 32.26 2.79
N GLU A 446 8.94 31.19 2.02
CA GLU A 446 10.18 30.55 1.59
C GLU A 446 10.76 31.36 0.42
N GLU A 447 12.03 31.75 0.52
CA GLU A 447 12.68 32.53 -0.53
C GLU A 447 13.08 31.64 -1.72
N PRO A 448 12.70 31.99 -2.97
CA PRO A 448 13.15 31.28 -4.14
C PRO A 448 14.67 31.48 -4.34
N ALA A 449 15.45 30.40 -4.23
CA ALA A 449 16.87 30.36 -4.59
C ALA A 449 17.76 31.43 -3.92
N GLY A 450 17.63 31.59 -2.59
CA GLY A 450 18.62 32.30 -1.77
C GLY A 450 20.01 31.64 -1.87
N TYR A 451 21.07 32.46 -1.89
CA TYR A 451 22.44 31.98 -1.72
C TYR A 451 22.61 31.55 -0.26
N GLU A 452 22.54 30.24 -0.01
CA GLU A 452 22.75 29.67 1.31
C GLU A 452 23.95 28.72 1.29
N ASP A 453 24.54 28.51 2.48
CA ASP A 453 25.80 27.79 2.71
C ASP A 453 25.81 26.33 2.21
N ASN A 454 24.63 25.73 1.98
CA ASN A 454 24.50 24.33 1.57
C ASN A 454 24.31 24.15 0.05
N SER A 455 24.49 25.21 -0.75
CA SER A 455 24.44 25.10 -2.21
C SER A 455 25.77 24.60 -2.79
N PHE A 456 25.70 23.84 -3.89
CA PHE A 456 26.88 23.38 -4.63
C PHE A 456 26.69 23.55 -6.14
N THR A 457 27.78 23.52 -6.91
CA THR A 457 27.72 23.82 -8.35
C THR A 457 28.29 22.70 -9.21
N MET A 458 27.71 22.49 -10.39
CA MET A 458 28.17 21.53 -11.39
C MET A 458 28.07 22.14 -12.79
N ALA A 459 28.95 21.74 -13.70
CA ALA A 459 28.76 21.97 -15.13
C ALA A 459 27.71 20.99 -15.65
N GLY A 460 26.55 21.50 -16.06
CA GLY A 460 25.44 20.70 -16.58
C GLY A 460 24.39 20.27 -15.54
N LEU A 461 23.39 19.52 -16.03
CA LEU A 461 22.19 19.12 -15.32
C LEU A 461 22.35 17.79 -14.57
N LEU A 462 21.91 17.73 -13.31
CA LEU A 462 21.94 16.53 -12.46
C LEU A 462 20.56 15.86 -12.34
N GLU A 463 20.54 14.54 -12.27
CA GLU A 463 19.33 13.76 -12.01
C GLU A 463 18.90 13.92 -10.53
N GLN A 464 17.59 14.08 -10.30
CA GLN A 464 17.07 14.49 -9.00
C GLN A 464 17.25 13.42 -7.93
N ILE A 465 16.91 12.16 -8.19
CA ILE A 465 16.99 11.09 -7.18
C ILE A 465 18.46 10.89 -6.75
N ASN A 466 19.39 10.94 -7.69
CA ASN A 466 20.83 10.85 -7.40
C ASN A 466 21.33 12.01 -6.53
N THR A 467 20.76 13.18 -6.72
CA THR A 467 21.17 14.39 -6.00
C THR A 467 20.54 14.46 -4.61
N THR A 468 19.24 14.21 -4.50
CA THR A 468 18.50 14.31 -3.24
C THR A 468 18.62 13.05 -2.39
N ARG A 469 18.93 11.89 -2.97
CA ARG A 469 18.83 10.58 -2.30
C ARG A 469 17.46 10.34 -1.66
N ASP A 470 16.41 10.97 -2.20
CA ASP A 470 15.04 10.95 -1.66
C ASP A 470 14.94 11.44 -0.21
N VAL A 471 15.84 12.33 0.26
CA VAL A 471 15.72 12.95 1.59
C VAL A 471 14.73 14.11 1.61
N SER A 472 14.40 14.65 0.44
CA SER A 472 13.37 15.67 0.22
C SER A 472 12.78 15.49 -1.19
N ASP A 473 11.51 15.89 -1.34
CA ASP A 473 10.82 15.94 -2.64
C ASP A 473 11.38 17.03 -3.54
N TYR A 474 12.11 18.00 -2.97
CA TYR A 474 12.48 19.25 -3.62
C TYR A 474 13.95 19.29 -4.04
N LEU A 475 14.20 19.70 -5.29
CA LEU A 475 15.52 20.03 -5.78
C LEU A 475 15.49 21.33 -6.58
N TRP A 476 16.30 22.29 -6.17
CA TRP A 476 16.52 23.53 -6.89
C TRP A 476 17.61 23.35 -7.95
N TYR A 477 17.31 23.78 -9.18
CA TYR A 477 18.27 23.98 -10.27
C TYR A 477 18.35 25.47 -10.57
N ILE A 478 19.49 26.09 -10.28
CA ILE A 478 19.66 27.53 -10.35
C ILE A 478 20.77 27.86 -11.33
N THR A 479 20.52 28.81 -12.23
CA THR A 479 21.56 29.33 -13.11
C THR A 479 21.37 30.80 -13.38
N ASP A 480 22.47 31.50 -13.65
CA ASP A 480 22.44 32.88 -14.09
C ASP A 480 22.56 32.95 -15.63
N VAL A 481 21.83 33.87 -16.25
CA VAL A 481 21.79 34.12 -17.69
C VAL A 481 22.07 35.60 -17.93
N TYR A 482 23.15 35.90 -18.63
CA TYR A 482 23.48 37.27 -19.01
C TYR A 482 22.75 37.69 -20.29
N ILE A 483 22.10 38.85 -20.24
CA ILE A 483 21.37 39.47 -21.36
C ILE A 483 22.05 40.77 -21.74
N ASN A 484 22.44 40.90 -23.01
CA ASN A 484 23.06 42.13 -23.52
C ASN A 484 22.02 43.27 -23.51
N SER A 485 22.44 44.48 -23.12
CA SER A 485 21.57 45.66 -23.10
C SER A 485 21.05 46.07 -24.48
N LYS A 486 21.63 45.54 -25.56
CA LYS A 486 21.23 45.78 -26.95
C LYS A 486 20.19 44.80 -27.49
N GLU A 487 19.82 43.74 -26.75
CA GLU A 487 18.88 42.70 -27.19
C GLU A 487 17.55 43.29 -27.70
N GLY A 488 17.11 42.87 -28.89
CA GLY A 488 15.92 43.40 -29.56
C GLY A 488 14.63 43.23 -28.77
N PHE A 489 14.51 42.17 -27.97
CA PHE A 489 13.32 41.91 -27.16
C PHE A 489 13.10 42.98 -26.08
N LEU A 490 14.17 43.59 -25.55
CA LEU A 490 14.08 44.65 -24.54
C LEU A 490 13.39 45.92 -25.07
N ARG A 491 13.44 46.15 -26.39
CA ARG A 491 12.83 47.30 -27.07
C ARG A 491 11.43 47.01 -27.60
N SER A 492 11.18 45.77 -28.00
CA SER A 492 9.90 45.38 -28.63
C SER A 492 8.81 45.02 -27.62
N GLY A 493 9.14 44.87 -26.33
CA GLY A 493 8.20 44.44 -25.30
C GLY A 493 7.81 42.96 -25.39
N LYS A 494 8.41 42.19 -26.32
CA LYS A 494 8.26 40.74 -26.39
C LYS A 494 9.18 40.07 -25.36
N TYR A 495 8.72 38.98 -24.76
CA TYR A 495 9.55 38.19 -23.85
C TYR A 495 10.17 37.00 -24.57
N PRO A 496 11.46 36.68 -24.32
CA PRO A 496 12.06 35.45 -24.79
C PRO A 496 11.37 34.25 -24.16
N THR A 497 11.26 33.15 -24.89
CA THR A 497 10.58 31.95 -24.45
C THR A 497 11.58 31.01 -23.79
N LEU A 498 11.34 30.68 -22.52
CA LEU A 498 12.08 29.65 -21.81
C LEU A 498 11.38 28.31 -21.98
N THR A 499 12.10 27.34 -22.52
CA THR A 499 11.68 25.94 -22.58
C THR A 499 12.52 25.12 -21.59
N VAL A 500 11.86 24.37 -20.70
CA VAL A 500 12.51 23.48 -19.73
C VAL A 500 11.90 22.09 -19.86
N GLN A 501 12.69 21.11 -20.29
CA GLN A 501 12.29 19.71 -20.27
C GLN A 501 12.76 19.03 -18.99
N SER A 502 11.85 18.29 -18.36
CA SER A 502 12.09 17.57 -17.12
C SER A 502 11.54 16.15 -17.22
N ALA A 503 12.23 15.21 -16.57
CA ALA A 503 11.75 13.85 -16.40
C ALA A 503 10.56 13.75 -15.42
N GLY A 504 10.21 14.85 -14.75
CA GLY A 504 9.09 14.95 -13.83
C GLY A 504 9.52 15.19 -12.37
N HIS A 505 8.58 15.32 -11.44
CA HIS A 505 7.13 15.11 -11.61
C HIS A 505 6.34 16.43 -11.67
N ALA A 506 6.85 17.48 -11.04
CA ALA A 506 6.36 18.85 -11.19
C ALA A 506 7.51 19.86 -11.17
N LEU A 507 7.24 21.04 -11.73
CA LEU A 507 8.23 22.09 -11.94
C LEU A 507 7.61 23.46 -11.71
N HIS A 508 8.20 24.24 -10.82
CA HIS A 508 7.99 25.68 -10.73
C HIS A 508 9.18 26.43 -11.30
N VAL A 509 8.91 27.47 -12.08
CA VAL A 509 9.92 28.31 -12.71
C VAL A 509 9.88 29.68 -12.07
N PHE A 510 11.02 30.13 -11.54
CA PHE A 510 11.22 31.45 -10.98
C PHE A 510 12.28 32.20 -11.79
N VAL A 511 12.01 33.47 -12.07
CA VAL A 511 12.92 34.36 -12.79
C VAL A 511 13.12 35.62 -11.96
N ASN A 512 14.36 35.91 -11.60
CA ASN A 512 14.74 37.01 -10.72
C ASN A 512 13.93 37.03 -9.40
N GLY A 513 13.70 35.85 -8.81
CA GLY A 513 12.94 35.67 -7.57
C GLY A 513 11.42 35.72 -7.73
N GLN A 514 10.89 35.99 -8.92
CA GLN A 514 9.45 36.04 -9.18
C GLN A 514 8.96 34.76 -9.86
N ALA A 515 7.81 34.25 -9.43
CA ALA A 515 7.18 33.08 -10.06
C ALA A 515 6.78 33.41 -11.50
N SER A 516 7.27 32.61 -12.45
CA SER A 516 6.99 32.75 -13.88
C SER A 516 5.96 31.74 -14.38
N GLY A 517 5.85 30.58 -13.74
CA GLY A 517 4.82 29.59 -14.06
C GLY A 517 5.13 28.20 -13.52
N THR A 518 4.22 27.26 -13.79
CA THR A 518 4.25 25.89 -13.26
C THR A 518 3.88 24.90 -14.35
N ALA A 519 4.48 23.71 -14.32
CA ALA A 519 4.08 22.55 -15.12
C ALA A 519 4.14 21.29 -14.25
N TYR A 520 3.28 20.30 -14.52
CA TYR A 520 3.24 19.02 -13.81
C TYR A 520 2.81 17.89 -14.74
N GLY A 521 3.28 16.68 -14.46
CA GLY A 521 2.90 15.46 -15.16
C GLY A 521 1.70 14.75 -14.51
N SER A 522 1.53 13.48 -14.87
CA SER A 522 0.58 12.54 -14.27
C SER A 522 1.25 11.19 -13.98
N LEU A 523 0.53 10.23 -13.38
CA LEU A 523 1.03 8.88 -13.14
C LEU A 523 1.53 8.22 -14.44
N GLU A 524 0.72 8.29 -15.51
CA GLU A 524 1.04 7.68 -16.81
C GLU A 524 2.13 8.46 -17.56
N PHE A 525 2.12 9.79 -17.45
CA PHE A 525 3.04 10.68 -18.15
C PHE A 525 3.75 11.64 -17.17
N PRO A 526 4.75 11.16 -16.41
CA PRO A 526 5.44 11.98 -15.41
C PRO A 526 6.33 13.07 -16.02
N LYS A 527 6.82 12.86 -17.24
CA LYS A 527 7.66 13.81 -17.97
C LYS A 527 6.87 15.08 -18.29
N LEU A 528 7.53 16.24 -18.21
CA LEU A 528 6.89 17.53 -18.44
C LEU A 528 7.77 18.47 -19.25
N THR A 529 7.12 19.44 -19.89
CA THR A 529 7.80 20.57 -20.56
C THR A 529 7.15 21.87 -20.11
N PHE A 530 7.93 22.76 -19.52
CA PHE A 530 7.56 24.16 -19.36
C PHE A 530 7.95 24.92 -20.63
N ASN A 531 7.04 25.72 -21.20
CA ASN A 531 7.30 26.50 -22.40
C ASN A 531 6.51 27.81 -22.38
N GLN A 532 7.08 28.88 -21.83
CA GLN A 532 6.41 30.18 -21.68
C GLN A 532 7.40 31.34 -21.84
N GLY A 533 6.87 32.52 -22.18
CA GLY A 533 7.64 33.77 -22.21
C GLY A 533 8.06 34.20 -20.81
N VAL A 534 9.34 34.54 -20.63
CA VAL A 534 9.90 34.92 -19.33
C VAL A 534 10.43 36.35 -19.33
N LYS A 535 10.16 37.09 -18.25
CA LYS A 535 10.58 38.49 -18.12
C LYS A 535 12.05 38.56 -17.71
N LEU A 536 12.92 38.85 -18.67
CA LEU A 536 14.35 39.11 -18.45
C LEU A 536 14.67 40.60 -18.54
N ARG A 537 15.70 41.04 -17.82
CA ARG A 537 16.25 42.41 -17.85
C ARG A 537 17.66 42.42 -18.42
N ALA A 538 18.17 43.59 -18.82
CA ALA A 538 19.58 43.73 -19.18
C ALA A 538 20.49 43.34 -18.01
N GLY A 539 21.64 42.72 -18.31
CA GLY A 539 22.58 42.22 -17.31
C GLY A 539 22.28 40.79 -16.86
N SER A 540 22.64 40.47 -15.61
CA SER A 540 22.46 39.13 -15.05
C SER A 540 21.02 38.86 -14.62
N ASN A 541 20.48 37.74 -15.07
CA ASN A 541 19.16 37.23 -14.70
C ASN A 541 19.29 35.87 -14.03
N ARG A 542 18.65 35.71 -12.89
CA ARG A 542 18.60 34.43 -12.20
C ARG A 542 17.40 33.62 -12.67
N ILE A 543 17.64 32.41 -13.13
CA ILE A 543 16.61 31.40 -13.37
C ILE A 543 16.75 30.35 -12.26
N ALA A 544 15.68 30.14 -11.50
CA ALA A 544 15.60 29.11 -10.47
C ALA A 544 14.43 28.19 -10.78
N LEU A 545 14.72 26.90 -10.91
CA LEU A 545 13.75 25.87 -11.22
C LEU A 545 13.60 25.00 -9.98
N LEU A 546 12.41 24.94 -9.41
CA LEU A 546 12.09 24.03 -8.32
C LEU A 546 11.45 22.77 -8.92
N SER A 547 12.22 21.69 -8.92
CA SER A 547 11.76 20.36 -9.34
C SER A 547 11.22 19.59 -8.14
N ILE A 548 10.11 18.89 -8.34
CA ILE A 548 9.37 18.19 -7.28
C ILE A 548 9.13 16.73 -7.69
N ALA A 549 9.54 15.80 -6.83
CA ALA A 549 9.20 14.39 -6.94
C ALA A 549 7.96 14.09 -6.10
N VAL A 550 6.89 13.58 -6.73
CA VAL A 550 5.63 13.21 -6.06
C VAL A 550 5.62 11.71 -5.78
N GLY A 551 6.48 11.26 -4.88
CA GLY A 551 6.79 9.83 -4.70
C GLY A 551 7.54 9.22 -5.90
N LEU A 552 8.15 8.05 -5.71
CA LEU A 552 9.00 7.38 -6.71
C LEU A 552 8.31 6.17 -7.38
N PRO A 553 8.67 5.84 -8.63
CA PRO A 553 8.18 4.67 -9.36
C PRO A 553 8.22 3.38 -8.56
N ASN A 554 7.12 2.61 -8.57
CA ASN A 554 6.96 1.41 -7.75
C ASN A 554 6.67 0.13 -8.55
N VAL A 555 6.45 0.24 -9.86
CA VAL A 555 6.13 -0.87 -10.76
C VAL A 555 6.71 -0.61 -12.15
N GLY A 556 7.11 -1.69 -12.83
CA GLY A 556 7.68 -1.65 -14.18
C GLY A 556 9.08 -2.27 -14.27
N PRO A 557 9.51 -2.72 -15.45
CA PRO A 557 10.84 -3.27 -15.64
C PRO A 557 11.89 -2.18 -15.43
N HIS A 558 12.90 -2.50 -14.61
CA HIS A 558 13.99 -1.60 -14.29
C HIS A 558 13.57 -0.17 -13.88
N PHE A 559 12.45 -0.03 -13.16
CA PHE A 559 11.96 1.27 -12.71
C PHE A 559 12.99 2.02 -11.85
N GLU A 560 13.94 1.32 -11.24
CA GLU A 560 15.04 1.92 -10.52
C GLU A 560 15.92 2.80 -11.41
N ARG A 561 15.87 2.67 -12.73
CA ARG A 561 16.64 3.46 -13.70
C ARG A 561 15.88 4.67 -14.24
N TRP A 562 14.60 4.79 -13.94
CA TRP A 562 13.80 5.91 -14.42
C TRP A 562 14.23 7.18 -13.69
N ASN A 563 14.33 8.28 -14.44
CA ASN A 563 14.86 9.54 -13.95
C ASN A 563 13.75 10.43 -13.39
N ALA A 564 14.12 11.30 -12.46
CA ALA A 564 13.34 12.49 -12.11
C ALA A 564 14.20 13.75 -12.26
N GLY A 565 13.58 14.92 -12.23
CA GLY A 565 14.31 16.20 -12.25
C GLY A 565 14.45 16.85 -13.62
N VAL A 566 15.13 18.00 -13.64
CA VAL A 566 15.42 18.75 -14.88
C VAL A 566 16.68 18.18 -15.51
N LEU A 567 16.51 17.35 -16.55
CA LEU A 567 17.61 16.80 -17.35
C LEU A 567 17.75 17.47 -18.72
N GLY A 568 16.88 18.45 -18.98
CA GLY A 568 16.91 19.27 -20.18
C GLY A 568 16.44 18.52 -21.43
N PRO A 569 16.58 19.17 -22.60
CA PRO A 569 17.17 20.49 -22.81
C PRO A 569 16.48 21.63 -22.06
N VAL A 570 17.28 22.62 -21.64
CA VAL A 570 16.84 23.91 -21.10
C VAL A 570 17.29 25.00 -22.07
N THR A 571 16.34 25.68 -22.72
CA THR A 571 16.65 26.57 -23.85
C THR A 571 15.91 27.89 -23.75
N LEU A 572 16.55 28.95 -24.23
CA LEU A 572 15.98 30.28 -24.31
C LEU A 572 15.92 30.70 -25.78
N TYR A 573 14.71 30.95 -26.28
CA TYR A 573 14.45 31.35 -27.66
C TYR A 573 14.02 32.81 -27.76
N GLY A 574 14.33 33.45 -28.89
CA GLY A 574 13.92 34.84 -29.15
C GLY A 574 14.93 35.88 -28.65
N LEU A 575 16.19 35.46 -28.47
CA LEU A 575 17.35 36.36 -28.39
C LEU A 575 17.79 36.76 -29.81
N ASP A 576 18.58 37.82 -29.94
CA ASP A 576 19.15 38.24 -31.22
C ASP A 576 20.08 37.17 -31.82
N GLU A 577 20.74 36.38 -30.97
CA GLU A 577 21.51 35.17 -31.36
C GLU A 577 20.63 33.95 -31.70
N GLY A 578 19.31 34.10 -31.66
CA GLY A 578 18.33 33.06 -31.92
C GLY A 578 18.00 32.22 -30.68
N LYS A 579 18.74 31.12 -30.50
CA LYS A 579 18.52 30.12 -29.45
C LYS A 579 19.78 29.94 -28.61
N ARG A 580 19.63 30.07 -27.29
CA ARG A 580 20.66 29.69 -26.32
C ARG A 580 20.30 28.39 -25.62
N ASP A 581 21.23 27.44 -25.57
CA ASP A 581 21.10 26.21 -24.77
C ASP A 581 21.82 26.40 -23.43
N LEU A 582 21.06 26.34 -22.34
CA LEU A 582 21.53 26.54 -20.98
C LEU A 582 21.94 25.19 -20.32
N SER A 583 21.72 24.06 -20.97
CA SER A 583 21.83 22.73 -20.35
C SER A 583 23.25 22.37 -19.93
N ARG A 584 24.28 22.96 -20.55
CA ARG A 584 25.70 22.66 -20.29
C ARG A 584 26.43 23.73 -19.46
N GLN A 585 25.76 24.82 -19.11
CA GLN A 585 26.40 25.88 -18.34
C GLN A 585 26.53 25.50 -16.85
N LYS A 586 27.09 26.41 -16.05
CA LYS A 586 27.22 26.21 -14.61
C LYS A 586 25.84 26.30 -13.94
N TRP A 587 25.42 25.22 -13.31
CA TRP A 587 24.21 25.15 -12.49
C TRP A 587 24.59 25.06 -11.01
N SER A 588 23.81 25.72 -10.16
CA SER A 588 23.85 25.62 -8.71
C SER A 588 22.66 24.81 -8.21
N TYR A 589 22.86 24.01 -7.17
CA TYR A 589 21.88 23.06 -6.66
C TYR A 589 21.67 23.26 -5.17
N LYS A 590 20.41 23.10 -4.73
CA LYS A 590 20.02 23.05 -3.31
C LYS A 590 19.00 21.92 -3.13
N VAL A 591 19.33 20.97 -2.27
CA VAL A 591 18.42 19.89 -1.87
C VAL A 591 17.48 20.41 -0.79
N GLY A 592 16.19 20.17 -0.96
CA GLY A 592 15.17 20.56 0.00
C GLY A 592 14.85 22.05 0.05
N LEU A 593 13.98 22.37 1.00
CA LEU A 593 13.56 23.74 1.31
C LEU A 593 14.29 24.23 2.56
N LYS A 594 14.43 25.55 2.68
CA LYS A 594 14.97 26.20 3.89
C LYS A 594 14.12 25.84 5.10
N GLY A 595 12.79 25.88 4.99
CA GLY A 595 11.92 25.48 6.10
C GLY A 595 12.05 24.01 6.52
N GLU A 596 12.47 23.11 5.62
CA GLU A 596 12.84 21.73 5.98
C GLU A 596 14.13 21.71 6.79
N ALA A 597 15.18 22.42 6.34
CA ALA A 597 16.45 22.52 7.05
C ALA A 597 16.32 23.21 8.43
N LEU A 598 15.37 24.13 8.57
CA LEU A 598 15.02 24.81 9.82
C LEU A 598 14.03 24.01 10.68
N ASN A 599 13.61 22.82 10.24
CA ASN A 599 12.64 21.97 10.93
C ASN A 599 11.34 22.71 11.32
N LEU A 600 10.82 23.59 10.46
CA LEU A 600 9.63 24.39 10.77
C LEU A 600 8.35 23.57 10.99
N HIS A 601 8.36 22.30 10.56
CA HIS A 601 7.30 21.33 10.82
C HIS A 601 7.37 20.71 12.22
N SER A 602 8.50 20.82 12.93
CA SER A 602 8.69 20.18 14.23
C SER A 602 8.10 21.01 15.37
N LEU A 603 7.48 20.33 16.33
CA LEU A 603 7.00 20.92 17.59
C LEU A 603 8.14 21.40 18.49
N THR A 604 9.26 20.68 18.47
CA THR A 604 10.44 20.96 19.30
C THR A 604 11.67 20.90 18.41
N GLY A 605 12.54 21.92 18.49
CA GLY A 605 13.72 22.02 17.62
C GLY A 605 13.48 22.70 16.28
N SER A 606 12.38 23.45 16.10
CA SER A 606 12.27 24.41 15.01
C SER A 606 13.18 25.61 15.26
N SER A 607 13.89 26.04 14.22
CA SER A 607 14.66 27.28 14.26
C SER A 607 13.72 28.50 14.26
N SER A 608 14.16 29.60 14.86
CA SER A 608 13.38 30.85 14.87
C SER A 608 13.36 31.49 13.48
N VAL A 609 12.16 31.86 13.02
CA VAL A 609 11.92 32.67 11.81
C VAL A 609 10.88 33.74 12.11
N GLU A 610 10.86 34.81 11.34
CA GLU A 610 9.84 35.87 11.46
C GLU A 610 8.54 35.40 10.80
N TRP A 611 7.56 35.04 11.63
CA TRP A 611 6.24 34.64 11.20
C TRP A 611 5.33 35.87 11.02
N ALA A 612 4.69 35.98 9.86
CA ALA A 612 3.64 36.96 9.61
C ALA A 612 2.32 36.54 10.26
N GLU A 613 1.61 37.50 10.85
CA GLU A 613 0.35 37.27 11.58
C GLU A 613 -0.75 38.25 11.15
N GLY A 614 -2.00 37.95 11.53
CA GLY A 614 -3.14 38.84 11.29
C GLY A 614 -3.36 39.18 9.81
N SER A 615 -3.38 40.48 9.48
CA SER A 615 -3.58 40.96 8.10
C SER A 615 -2.37 40.72 7.18
N LEU A 616 -1.20 40.40 7.74
CA LEU A 616 0.04 40.17 6.99
C LEU A 616 0.20 38.71 6.51
N VAL A 617 -0.69 37.81 6.92
CA VAL A 617 -0.69 36.40 6.48
C VAL A 617 -0.84 36.34 4.96
N ALA A 618 0.19 35.79 4.30
CA ALA A 618 0.27 35.71 2.86
C ALA A 618 -0.96 35.00 2.26
N ARG A 619 -1.55 35.60 1.22
CA ARG A 619 -2.65 35.01 0.45
C ARG A 619 -2.17 34.66 -0.95
N LYS A 620 -2.39 33.41 -1.39
CA LYS A 620 -2.08 32.93 -2.75
C LYS A 620 -0.61 33.12 -3.15
N GLN A 621 0.31 33.08 -2.20
CA GLN A 621 1.74 33.09 -2.47
C GLN A 621 2.23 31.65 -2.60
N PRO A 622 3.07 31.33 -3.60
CA PRO A 622 3.73 30.03 -3.68
C PRO A 622 4.83 29.93 -2.62
N LEU A 623 5.19 28.70 -2.23
CA LEU A 623 6.26 28.42 -1.26
C LEU A 623 6.01 29.15 0.07
N THR A 624 4.88 28.86 0.71
CA THR A 624 4.55 29.45 2.01
C THR A 624 4.33 28.35 3.03
N TRP A 625 5.03 28.48 4.16
CA TRP A 625 4.80 27.71 5.36
C TRP A 625 3.67 28.34 6.15
N PHE A 626 2.64 27.56 6.48
CA PHE A 626 1.57 27.96 7.37
C PHE A 626 1.65 27.15 8.65
N LYS A 627 1.43 27.81 9.79
CA LYS A 627 1.23 27.13 11.07
C LYS A 627 0.04 27.69 11.83
N THR A 628 -0.62 26.82 12.59
CA THR A 628 -1.66 27.18 13.54
C THR A 628 -1.66 26.19 14.68
N THR A 629 -2.21 26.60 15.82
CA THR A 629 -2.38 25.75 17.01
C THR A 629 -3.85 25.72 17.36
N PHE A 630 -4.40 24.53 17.59
CA PHE A 630 -5.79 24.38 18.02
C PHE A 630 -5.95 23.26 19.06
N SER A 631 -7.05 23.35 19.81
CA SER A 631 -7.46 22.30 20.74
C SER A 631 -8.14 21.18 19.98
N ALA A 632 -7.79 19.93 20.30
CA ALA A 632 -8.40 18.79 19.65
C ALA A 632 -9.94 18.78 19.84
N PRO A 633 -10.73 18.52 18.78
CA PRO A 633 -12.16 18.34 18.87
C PRO A 633 -12.56 17.30 19.92
N ALA A 634 -13.69 17.52 20.60
CA ALA A 634 -14.24 16.53 21.53
C ALA A 634 -14.79 15.30 20.78
N GLY A 635 -14.76 14.15 21.45
CA GLY A 635 -15.30 12.88 20.95
C GLY A 635 -14.26 11.94 20.36
N ASN A 636 -14.76 10.82 19.81
CA ASN A 636 -13.94 9.70 19.32
C ASN A 636 -14.15 9.44 17.82
N THR A 637 -14.84 10.33 17.12
CA THR A 637 -15.03 10.23 15.67
C THR A 637 -13.71 10.50 14.95
N PRO A 638 -13.43 9.83 13.82
CA PRO A 638 -12.28 10.17 13.01
C PRO A 638 -12.30 11.62 12.55
N LEU A 639 -11.12 12.19 12.35
CA LEU A 639 -10.92 13.57 11.94
C LEU A 639 -10.16 13.61 10.61
N ALA A 640 -10.37 14.69 9.87
CA ALA A 640 -9.65 15.02 8.65
C ALA A 640 -9.52 16.53 8.56
N LEU A 641 -8.55 17.02 7.77
CA LEU A 641 -8.45 18.43 7.41
C LEU A 641 -9.07 18.64 6.03
N ASP A 642 -10.01 19.59 5.94
CA ASP A 642 -10.52 20.04 4.65
C ASP A 642 -9.50 21.00 4.02
N MET A 643 -8.84 20.52 2.98
CA MET A 643 -7.77 21.23 2.27
C MET A 643 -8.25 21.86 0.95
N ASN A 644 -9.57 21.91 0.68
CA ASN A 644 -10.12 22.42 -0.59
C ASN A 644 -9.71 23.87 -0.92
N THR A 645 -9.33 24.66 0.10
CA THR A 645 -8.88 26.05 -0.06
C THR A 645 -7.35 26.19 -0.19
N LEU A 646 -6.59 25.12 0.01
CA LEU A 646 -5.12 25.11 0.05
C LEU A 646 -4.59 24.48 -1.25
N GLY A 647 -4.43 25.33 -2.26
CA GLY A 647 -4.13 24.93 -3.63
C GLY A 647 -5.39 24.98 -4.49
N GLY A 648 -5.42 25.85 -5.49
CA GLY A 648 -6.54 25.90 -6.44
C GLY A 648 -6.78 24.51 -7.07
N THR A 649 -8.04 24.21 -7.38
CA THR A 649 -8.52 22.94 -7.97
C THR A 649 -7.46 22.22 -8.82
N GLY A 650 -6.88 21.14 -8.26
CA GLY A 650 -5.86 20.31 -8.89
C GLY A 650 -4.52 20.33 -8.15
N LEU A 651 -4.28 19.29 -7.34
CA LEU A 651 -3.05 18.98 -6.57
C LEU A 651 -2.49 20.10 -5.66
N LEU A 652 -2.01 19.71 -4.48
CA LEU A 652 -1.14 20.52 -3.59
C LEU A 652 0.06 21.16 -4.32
N ILE A 653 0.40 20.66 -5.51
CA ILE A 653 1.45 21.14 -6.41
C ILE A 653 1.15 22.52 -7.01
N LYS A 654 -0.11 22.91 -7.26
CA LYS A 654 -0.38 24.14 -8.04
C LYS A 654 0.00 25.43 -7.32
N HIS A 655 0.06 25.43 -5.98
CA HIS A 655 0.39 26.59 -5.16
C HIS A 655 1.45 26.32 -4.08
N LEU A 656 2.11 25.15 -4.13
CA LEU A 656 3.01 24.61 -3.10
C LEU A 656 2.78 25.19 -1.69
N VAL A 657 1.72 24.71 -1.05
CA VAL A 657 1.38 25.11 0.32
C VAL A 657 1.97 24.09 1.27
N LEU A 658 2.82 24.52 2.18
CA LEU A 658 3.41 23.68 3.22
C LEU A 658 2.70 24.00 4.53
N VAL A 659 1.99 23.03 5.11
CA VAL A 659 1.21 23.26 6.33
C VAL A 659 1.79 22.43 7.46
N ALA A 660 2.25 23.10 8.51
CA ALA A 660 2.56 22.50 9.79
C ALA A 660 1.35 22.69 10.72
N VAL A 661 0.66 21.61 11.03
CA VAL A 661 -0.52 21.64 11.89
C VAL A 661 -0.14 21.15 13.28
N VAL A 662 -0.23 22.01 14.30
CA VAL A 662 0.07 21.66 15.69
C VAL A 662 -1.22 21.40 16.45
N ILE A 663 -1.42 20.15 16.88
CA ILE A 663 -2.54 19.73 17.71
C ILE A 663 -2.06 19.62 19.15
N MET A 664 -2.60 20.44 20.06
CA MET A 664 -2.29 20.29 21.48
C MET A 664 -3.01 19.06 22.06
N PRO A 665 -2.33 18.21 22.84
CA PRO A 665 -2.95 16.99 23.36
C PRO A 665 -4.09 17.28 24.34
N GLY A 666 -5.26 16.71 24.06
CA GLY A 666 -6.34 16.50 25.04
C GLY A 666 -6.32 15.06 25.59
N PRO A 667 -7.06 14.75 26.68
CA PRO A 667 -6.90 13.49 27.42
C PRO A 667 -7.23 12.19 26.65
N THR A 668 -7.81 12.22 25.45
CA THR A 668 -8.45 11.02 24.86
C THR A 668 -8.59 11.00 23.33
N VAL A 669 -7.71 11.66 22.57
CA VAL A 669 -7.90 11.73 21.09
C VAL A 669 -7.06 10.69 20.35
N ARG A 670 -7.73 9.78 19.61
CA ARG A 670 -7.12 8.91 18.59
C ARG A 670 -6.55 9.81 17.49
N ARG A 671 -5.22 9.88 17.37
CA ARG A 671 -4.54 10.75 16.40
C ARG A 671 -4.61 10.13 15.01
N ASN A 672 -5.57 10.59 14.20
CA ASN A 672 -5.54 10.46 12.75
C ASN A 672 -5.58 11.87 12.17
N VAL A 673 -4.42 12.49 11.96
CA VAL A 673 -4.27 13.70 11.13
C VAL A 673 -3.00 13.57 10.31
#